data_AF-A0A930L539-F1
#
_entry.id   AF-A0A930L539-F1
#
_cell.length_a   1.000
_cell.length_b   1.000
_cell.length_c   1.000
_cell.angle_alpha   90.00
_cell.angle_beta   90.00
_cell.angle_gamma   90.00
#
_symmetry.space_group_name_H-M   'P 1'
#
loop_
_entity.id
_entity.type
_entity.pdbx_description
1 polymer ?
#
loop_
_entity_poly.entity_id
_entity_poly.type
_entity_poly.pdbx_seq_one_letter_code
_entity_poly.pdbx_strand_id
1 'polypeptide(L)'
;MSTPEAEIRNKEYQKQYREDRLARKRYSYESLENHYRVTAGGKDLSAELMAQRAPGVTGETPWVKDLTVHPLQWRREGIPAGLPIYIENAFEKEAPGRSFTDPRMVFDASLFESMTDEEIEYFNNEQRWAAENPSAGDHIALDTELDDEPGCYGYLVHANYGKKKLNDPPVGRPHYKRKDGKVLTWGDPRKDAPYWQEPGDFVYAFLDEESAREKYDELRASLYSLNQEVRLYRLTQPITIGEARAWLNSDHPLREQRHGAITIEAVGTGQFDTPGALRVPQQAAPDEDELNQAEEQAWWDSLTPEEQHKAESQHEANLRMIEEREAINNERQEFSDRIYKDLYNVDSLLQQLLEWAEEAGDEENAQWYRENNATLSLEEKLEFVADEYQNRPAHYEAELRATNLVTPFETLTNLVPVVPLSDEMIAAAASYNRIALKAGTEGKSLGIKRRRSGGYSLTKAQEKYVREHLLKAYTRGGKEGSAQMLVEIYEPTGMWLLDPREDGDGNGFDWDTVNLDDYRAGFLFPLGSNMPIGGFAPRRDRVEFLCLLLEKGIITLDQFWERLRSNSYISDRDEFFEDGANSLVMTKRNWRNLVHKANPEDTAEDPEMIPNDWAFVEWDEERLGIWTLSEWEKYVASKPDDWFVVGHNIPESIGQSEEPALLLPEMLEWHQRHLKTEGL
;
A
#
# COMPACT_ATOMS: atom_id res chain seq x y z
N MET A 1 47.89 -51.64 -51.90
CA MET A 1 46.98 -50.65 -52.47
C MET A 1 46.15 -50.08 -51.34
N SER A 2 46.29 -48.79 -51.05
CA SER A 2 45.58 -48.11 -49.96
C SER A 2 44.10 -47.98 -50.33
N THR A 3 43.18 -48.27 -49.40
CA THR A 3 41.74 -48.11 -49.63
C THR A 3 41.35 -46.63 -49.66
N PRO A 4 40.29 -46.23 -50.39
CA PRO A 4 39.84 -44.84 -50.49
C PRO A 4 39.59 -44.16 -49.13
N GLU A 5 39.14 -44.91 -48.13
CA GLU A 5 38.92 -44.41 -46.75
C GLU A 5 40.22 -44.10 -46.00
N ALA A 6 41.32 -44.80 -46.29
CA ALA A 6 42.62 -44.54 -45.68
C ALA A 6 43.28 -43.30 -46.29
N GLU A 7 43.04 -43.00 -47.57
CA GLU A 7 43.49 -41.77 -48.21
C GLU A 7 42.71 -40.54 -47.74
N ILE A 8 41.41 -40.67 -47.48
CA ILE A 8 40.59 -39.59 -46.89
C ILE A 8 41.04 -39.29 -45.46
N ARG A 9 41.18 -40.32 -44.60
CA ARG A 9 41.68 -40.15 -43.22
C ARG A 9 43.10 -39.55 -43.17
N ASN A 10 43.99 -39.93 -44.08
CA ASN A 10 45.34 -39.37 -44.14
C ASN A 10 45.34 -37.90 -44.62
N LYS A 11 44.49 -37.54 -45.58
CA LYS A 11 44.31 -36.14 -46.02
C LYS A 11 43.72 -35.26 -44.92
N GLU A 12 42.73 -35.77 -44.18
CA GLU A 12 42.16 -35.07 -43.01
C GLU A 12 43.19 -34.92 -41.89
N TYR A 13 43.94 -35.98 -41.57
CA TYR A 13 45.04 -35.92 -40.60
C TYR A 13 46.13 -34.92 -41.00
N GLN A 14 46.54 -34.88 -42.26
CA GLN A 14 47.55 -33.92 -42.74
C GLN A 14 47.03 -32.48 -42.74
N LYS A 15 45.75 -32.27 -43.06
CA LYS A 15 45.10 -30.96 -42.97
C LYS A 15 45.08 -30.47 -41.53
N GLN A 16 44.63 -31.33 -40.60
CA GLN A 16 44.58 -31.01 -39.18
C GLN A 16 45.97 -30.80 -38.57
N TYR A 17 46.95 -31.64 -38.92
CA TYR A 17 48.36 -31.46 -38.50
C TYR A 17 48.95 -30.14 -39.01
N ARG A 18 48.63 -29.74 -40.24
CA ARG A 18 49.07 -28.46 -40.81
C ARG A 18 48.41 -27.27 -40.10
N GLU A 19 47.13 -27.35 -39.80
CA GLU A 19 46.39 -26.33 -39.05
C GLU A 19 46.93 -26.19 -37.62
N ASP A 20 47.14 -27.30 -36.90
CA ASP A 20 47.75 -27.35 -35.56
C ASP A 20 49.16 -26.75 -35.58
N ARG A 21 49.99 -27.09 -36.58
CA ARG A 21 51.35 -26.53 -36.74
C ARG A 21 51.35 -25.03 -37.01
N LEU A 22 50.43 -24.54 -37.84
CA LEU A 22 50.31 -23.12 -38.16
C LEU A 22 49.80 -22.33 -36.94
N ALA A 23 48.86 -22.89 -36.16
CA ALA A 23 48.41 -22.31 -34.91
C ALA A 23 49.56 -22.19 -33.91
N ARG A 24 50.35 -23.26 -33.69
CA ARG A 24 51.54 -23.22 -32.82
C ARG A 24 52.57 -22.19 -33.24
N LYS A 25 52.76 -21.98 -34.55
CA LYS A 25 53.70 -20.97 -35.08
C LYS A 25 53.29 -19.54 -34.73
N ARG A 26 51.97 -19.23 -34.71
CA ARG A 26 51.46 -17.89 -34.33
C ARG A 26 51.84 -17.49 -32.89
N TYR A 27 51.92 -18.47 -32.00
CA TYR A 27 52.29 -18.28 -30.59
C TYR A 27 53.77 -18.55 -30.30
N SER A 28 54.61 -18.67 -31.33
CA SER A 28 56.06 -18.77 -31.11
C SER A 28 56.61 -17.45 -30.58
N TYR A 29 57.63 -17.52 -29.73
CA TYR A 29 58.36 -16.34 -29.24
C TYR A 29 58.77 -15.41 -30.38
N GLU A 30 59.36 -15.96 -31.45
CA GLU A 30 59.76 -15.20 -32.64
C GLU A 30 58.58 -14.43 -33.27
N SER A 31 57.40 -15.03 -33.34
CA SER A 31 56.21 -14.38 -33.90
C SER A 31 55.72 -13.23 -33.01
N LEU A 32 55.76 -13.41 -31.69
CA LEU A 32 55.35 -12.39 -30.72
C LEU A 32 56.35 -11.24 -30.64
N GLU A 33 57.65 -11.55 -30.61
CA GLU A 33 58.72 -10.57 -30.68
C GLU A 33 58.61 -9.74 -31.95
N ASN A 34 58.38 -10.37 -33.10
CA ASN A 34 58.15 -9.66 -34.36
C ASN A 34 56.92 -8.75 -34.32
N HIS A 35 55.85 -9.16 -33.61
CA HIS A 35 54.59 -8.43 -33.52
C HIS A 35 54.70 -7.17 -32.64
N TYR A 36 55.38 -7.26 -31.50
CA TYR A 36 55.56 -6.16 -30.55
C TYR A 36 56.82 -5.31 -30.81
N ARG A 37 57.54 -5.59 -31.89
CA ARG A 37 58.77 -4.88 -32.25
C ARG A 37 58.47 -3.44 -32.65
N VAL A 38 59.16 -2.50 -32.01
CA VAL A 38 59.18 -1.10 -32.39
C VAL A 38 60.53 -0.78 -33.00
N THR A 39 60.51 -0.35 -34.26
CA THR A 39 61.70 0.09 -34.98
C THR A 39 61.56 1.56 -35.34
N ALA A 40 62.64 2.32 -35.18
CA ALA A 40 62.72 3.71 -35.60
C ALA A 40 64.12 3.99 -36.13
N GLY A 41 64.22 4.68 -37.27
CA GLY A 41 65.51 5.05 -37.86
C GLY A 41 66.45 3.87 -38.18
N GLY A 42 65.92 2.67 -38.41
CA GLY A 42 66.71 1.46 -38.68
C GLY A 42 67.25 0.75 -37.42
N LYS A 43 66.92 1.21 -36.22
CA LYS A 43 67.23 0.55 -34.94
C LYS A 43 66.03 -0.20 -34.37
N ASP A 44 66.29 -1.29 -33.68
CA ASP A 44 65.30 -2.06 -32.93
C ASP A 44 65.26 -1.56 -31.48
N LEU A 45 64.37 -0.60 -31.21
CA LEU A 45 64.25 0.04 -29.91
C LEU A 45 63.73 -0.94 -28.86
N SER A 46 62.85 -1.87 -29.26
CA SER A 46 62.36 -2.93 -28.38
C SER A 46 63.50 -3.83 -27.91
N ALA A 47 64.42 -4.23 -28.79
CA ALA A 47 65.57 -5.05 -28.42
C ALA A 47 66.55 -4.33 -27.47
N GLU A 48 66.82 -3.04 -27.71
CA GLU A 48 67.67 -2.23 -26.82
C GLU A 48 67.04 -2.09 -25.42
N LEU A 49 65.74 -1.79 -25.35
CA LEU A 49 65.02 -1.65 -24.08
C LEU A 49 64.93 -2.99 -23.34
N MET A 50 64.70 -4.10 -24.05
CA MET A 50 64.72 -5.44 -23.46
C MET A 50 66.07 -5.77 -22.82
N ALA A 51 67.17 -5.49 -23.53
CA ALA A 51 68.53 -5.75 -23.07
C ALA A 51 68.90 -4.91 -21.84
N GLN A 52 68.38 -3.68 -21.72
CA GLN A 52 68.57 -2.84 -20.54
C GLN A 52 67.75 -3.31 -19.34
N ARG A 53 66.48 -3.69 -19.55
CA ARG A 53 65.54 -4.02 -18.48
C ARG A 53 65.78 -5.39 -17.85
N ALA A 54 66.18 -6.38 -18.65
CA ALA A 54 66.52 -7.72 -18.18
C ALA A 54 67.61 -8.32 -19.09
N PRO A 55 68.90 -8.04 -18.81
CA PRO A 55 70.01 -8.52 -19.62
C PRO A 55 70.11 -10.05 -19.61
N GLY A 56 70.33 -10.66 -20.78
CA GLY A 56 70.57 -12.10 -20.91
C GLY A 56 69.32 -13.00 -20.92
N VAL A 57 68.12 -12.44 -20.72
CA VAL A 57 66.85 -13.19 -20.84
C VAL A 57 66.40 -13.26 -22.29
N THR A 58 66.12 -14.48 -22.78
CA THR A 58 65.72 -14.77 -24.17
C THR A 58 64.41 -15.56 -24.23
N GLY A 59 63.91 -15.81 -25.44
CA GLY A 59 62.76 -16.70 -25.71
C GLY A 59 62.98 -18.17 -25.34
N GLU A 60 64.19 -18.57 -24.96
CA GLU A 60 64.52 -19.93 -24.51
C GLU A 60 64.62 -20.04 -22.98
N THR A 61 64.67 -18.91 -22.26
CA THR A 61 64.80 -18.88 -20.79
C THR A 61 63.57 -19.49 -20.10
N PRO A 62 63.70 -20.45 -19.17
CA PRO A 62 62.55 -21.10 -18.53
C PRO A 62 61.55 -20.13 -17.89
N TRP A 63 60.28 -20.54 -17.82
CA TRP A 63 59.21 -19.80 -17.14
C TRP A 63 59.18 -20.11 -15.65
N VAL A 64 58.99 -19.06 -14.84
CA VAL A 64 58.64 -19.13 -13.42
C VAL A 64 57.12 -19.06 -13.30
N LYS A 65 56.53 -20.15 -12.79
CA LYS A 65 55.09 -20.35 -12.63
C LYS A 65 54.79 -20.47 -11.15
N ASP A 66 54.04 -19.52 -10.60
CA ASP A 66 53.65 -19.47 -9.20
C ASP A 66 52.13 -19.52 -9.11
N LEU A 67 51.61 -20.63 -8.56
CA LEU A 67 50.17 -20.88 -8.45
C LEU A 67 49.50 -20.06 -7.33
N THR A 68 50.25 -19.24 -6.58
CA THR A 68 49.68 -18.32 -5.59
C THR A 68 49.37 -16.94 -6.16
N VAL A 69 49.84 -16.64 -7.39
CA VAL A 69 49.64 -15.37 -8.07
C VAL A 69 48.94 -15.55 -9.41
N HIS A 70 48.30 -14.49 -9.89
CA HIS A 70 47.59 -14.51 -11.17
C HIS A 70 48.55 -14.91 -12.33
N PRO A 71 48.15 -15.79 -13.27
CA PRO A 71 49.02 -16.23 -14.37
C PRO A 71 49.68 -15.09 -15.15
N LEU A 72 48.98 -13.97 -15.39
CA LEU A 72 49.60 -12.78 -16.03
C LEU A 72 50.85 -12.23 -15.32
N GLN A 73 51.13 -12.64 -14.08
CA GLN A 73 52.35 -12.29 -13.34
C GLN A 73 53.50 -13.32 -13.50
N TRP A 74 53.23 -14.47 -14.13
CA TRP A 74 54.24 -15.44 -14.51
C TRP A 74 55.17 -14.84 -15.57
N ARG A 75 56.45 -15.17 -15.47
CA ARG A 75 57.52 -14.51 -16.23
C ARG A 75 58.70 -15.43 -16.37
N ARG A 76 59.62 -15.11 -17.29
CA ARG A 76 60.85 -15.89 -17.46
C ARG A 76 61.84 -15.62 -16.33
N GLU A 77 62.63 -16.63 -16.01
CA GLU A 77 63.70 -16.54 -15.01
C GLU A 77 64.64 -15.37 -15.32
N GLY A 78 64.99 -14.59 -14.30
CA GLY A 78 65.83 -13.39 -14.45
C GLY A 78 65.07 -12.08 -14.70
N ILE A 79 63.74 -12.11 -14.87
CA ILE A 79 62.91 -10.88 -14.90
C ILE A 79 62.42 -10.52 -13.48
N PRO A 80 62.77 -9.32 -12.95
CA PRO A 80 62.24 -8.81 -11.68
C PRO A 80 60.71 -8.78 -11.59
N ALA A 81 60.16 -9.11 -10.41
CA ALA A 81 58.72 -9.23 -10.18
C ALA A 81 57.91 -7.94 -10.39
N GLY A 82 58.51 -6.78 -10.10
CA GLY A 82 57.88 -5.47 -10.22
C GLY A 82 58.06 -4.80 -11.60
N LEU A 83 58.67 -5.47 -12.58
CA LEU A 83 58.81 -4.89 -13.92
C LEU A 83 57.47 -4.93 -14.66
N PRO A 84 56.98 -3.79 -15.18
CA PRO A 84 55.71 -3.76 -15.91
C PRO A 84 55.83 -4.42 -17.30
N ILE A 85 54.83 -5.24 -17.66
CA ILE A 85 54.77 -5.89 -18.98
C ILE A 85 54.59 -4.85 -20.09
N TYR A 86 53.77 -3.83 -19.83
CA TYR A 86 53.43 -2.77 -20.76
C TYR A 86 53.91 -1.41 -20.21
N ILE A 87 54.52 -0.62 -21.08
CA ILE A 87 54.92 0.76 -20.80
C ILE A 87 54.30 1.65 -21.86
N GLU A 88 53.45 2.56 -21.43
CA GLU A 88 52.87 3.57 -22.32
C GLU A 88 53.92 4.63 -22.67
N ASN A 89 53.93 5.06 -23.94
CA ASN A 89 54.86 6.07 -24.45
C ASN A 89 56.35 5.79 -24.10
N ALA A 90 56.76 4.52 -24.21
CA ALA A 90 58.07 4.03 -23.76
C ALA A 90 59.28 4.64 -24.49
N PHE A 91 59.06 5.22 -25.67
CA PHE A 91 60.10 5.73 -26.56
C PHE A 91 59.92 7.23 -26.84
N GLU A 92 59.65 8.03 -25.80
CA GLU A 92 59.28 9.45 -25.89
C GLU A 92 60.18 10.28 -26.83
N LYS A 93 61.49 9.96 -26.93
CA LYS A 93 62.44 10.69 -27.77
C LYS A 93 62.54 10.13 -29.20
N GLU A 94 62.66 8.82 -29.35
CA GLU A 94 62.93 8.16 -30.63
C GLU A 94 61.64 7.80 -31.41
N ALA A 95 60.52 7.59 -30.71
CA ALA A 95 59.22 7.26 -31.28
C ALA A 95 58.04 7.69 -30.34
N PRO A 96 57.70 9.00 -30.31
CA PRO A 96 56.65 9.52 -29.44
C PRO A 96 55.29 8.83 -29.63
N GLY A 97 54.60 8.55 -28.53
CA GLY A 97 53.31 7.87 -28.49
C GLY A 97 53.36 6.36 -28.74
N ARG A 98 54.54 5.78 -29.00
CA ARG A 98 54.69 4.32 -29.13
C ARG A 98 54.88 3.67 -27.77
N SER A 99 54.00 2.73 -27.47
CA SER A 99 54.09 1.89 -26.27
C SER A 99 55.00 0.68 -26.49
N PHE A 100 55.52 0.13 -25.39
CA PHE A 100 56.32 -1.08 -25.37
C PHE A 100 55.60 -2.19 -24.61
N THR A 101 55.53 -3.38 -25.21
CA THR A 101 55.12 -4.62 -24.55
C THR A 101 56.30 -5.56 -24.56
N ASP A 102 56.76 -6.06 -23.41
CA ASP A 102 57.89 -7.00 -23.35
C ASP A 102 57.45 -8.40 -23.82
N PRO A 103 57.88 -8.88 -25.01
CA PRO A 103 57.45 -10.16 -25.54
C PRO A 103 57.92 -11.35 -24.69
N ARG A 104 58.92 -11.18 -23.82
CA ARG A 104 59.42 -12.23 -22.91
C ARG A 104 58.48 -12.47 -21.73
N MET A 105 57.58 -11.53 -21.46
CA MET A 105 56.52 -11.63 -20.44
C MET A 105 55.15 -11.90 -21.06
N VAL A 106 55.06 -12.03 -22.39
CA VAL A 106 53.86 -12.48 -23.08
C VAL A 106 53.91 -14.00 -23.21
N PHE A 107 52.81 -14.65 -22.85
CA PHE A 107 52.69 -16.08 -22.91
C PHE A 107 52.83 -16.61 -24.34
N ASP A 108 53.76 -17.56 -24.51
CA ASP A 108 54.12 -18.16 -25.78
C ASP A 108 54.08 -19.69 -25.75
N ALA A 109 54.32 -20.32 -26.89
CA ALA A 109 54.29 -21.77 -27.03
C ALA A 109 55.25 -22.49 -26.06
N SER A 110 56.34 -21.85 -25.61
CA SER A 110 57.28 -22.47 -24.68
C SER A 110 56.70 -22.58 -23.28
N LEU A 111 55.91 -21.60 -22.82
CA LEU A 111 55.15 -21.70 -21.58
C LEU A 111 54.18 -22.88 -21.66
N PHE A 112 53.30 -22.87 -22.67
CA PHE A 112 52.22 -23.84 -22.79
C PHE A 112 52.72 -25.29 -22.92
N GLU A 113 53.82 -25.52 -23.63
CA GLU A 113 54.43 -26.85 -23.74
C GLU A 113 55.11 -27.31 -22.44
N SER A 114 55.54 -26.37 -21.59
CA SER A 114 56.20 -26.64 -20.29
C SER A 114 55.24 -26.83 -19.11
N MET A 115 53.93 -26.63 -19.31
CA MET A 115 52.96 -26.71 -18.21
C MET A 115 52.66 -28.15 -17.79
N THR A 116 52.55 -28.37 -16.48
CA THR A 116 52.04 -29.62 -15.89
C THR A 116 50.51 -29.65 -15.93
N ASP A 117 49.92 -30.81 -15.66
CA ASP A 117 48.47 -30.99 -15.66
C ASP A 117 47.77 -30.12 -14.61
N GLU A 118 48.40 -30.00 -13.43
CA GLU A 118 47.94 -29.14 -12.34
C GLU A 118 48.02 -27.65 -12.72
N GLU A 119 49.10 -27.21 -13.37
CA GLU A 119 49.23 -25.83 -13.85
C GLU A 119 48.23 -25.52 -14.98
N ILE A 120 47.87 -26.50 -15.81
CA ILE A 120 46.82 -26.37 -16.83
C ILE A 120 45.44 -26.25 -16.18
N GLU A 121 45.15 -27.11 -15.19
CA GLU A 121 43.88 -27.09 -14.47
C GLU A 121 43.72 -25.77 -13.71
N TYR A 122 44.79 -25.30 -13.07
CA TYR A 122 44.87 -23.95 -12.54
C TYR A 122 44.56 -22.96 -13.65
N PHE A 123 45.41 -22.81 -14.66
CA PHE A 123 45.23 -21.82 -15.74
C PHE A 123 43.84 -21.78 -16.40
N ASN A 124 43.15 -22.92 -16.53
CA ASN A 124 41.82 -23.00 -17.13
C ASN A 124 40.64 -22.73 -16.16
N ASN A 125 40.85 -22.67 -14.84
CA ASN A 125 39.77 -22.52 -13.86
C ASN A 125 39.25 -21.08 -13.75
N GLU A 126 38.20 -20.76 -14.53
CA GLU A 126 37.60 -19.43 -14.63
C GLU A 126 37.21 -18.78 -13.29
N GLN A 127 36.79 -19.56 -12.29
CA GLN A 127 36.41 -19.04 -10.98
C GLN A 127 37.59 -18.46 -10.20
N ARG A 128 38.83 -18.80 -10.58
CA ARG A 128 40.06 -18.24 -9.99
C ARG A 128 40.50 -16.94 -10.68
N TRP A 129 39.94 -16.63 -11.85
CA TRP A 129 40.29 -15.47 -12.70
C TRP A 129 39.17 -14.44 -12.81
N ALA A 130 37.95 -14.79 -12.39
CA ALA A 130 36.84 -13.85 -12.35
C ALA A 130 37.17 -12.71 -11.38
N ALA A 131 37.26 -11.49 -11.90
CA ALA A 131 37.22 -10.32 -11.04
C ALA A 131 35.86 -10.31 -10.31
N GLU A 132 35.87 -10.00 -9.02
CA GLU A 132 34.63 -9.83 -8.26
C GLU A 132 33.74 -8.80 -8.97
N ASN A 133 32.44 -9.12 -9.10
CA ASN A 133 31.45 -8.19 -9.62
C ASN A 133 31.51 -6.90 -8.78
N PRO A 134 31.40 -5.69 -9.35
CA PRO A 134 31.23 -4.47 -8.57
C PRO A 134 30.24 -4.60 -7.40
N SER A 135 29.17 -5.38 -7.56
CA SER A 135 28.18 -5.64 -6.51
C SER A 135 28.66 -6.49 -5.33
N ALA A 136 29.87 -7.08 -5.38
CA ALA A 136 30.40 -7.95 -4.33
C ALA A 136 30.59 -7.21 -3.00
N GLY A 137 30.87 -5.89 -3.05
CA GLY A 137 31.01 -5.02 -1.88
C GLY A 137 29.73 -4.35 -1.42
N ASP A 138 28.57 -4.62 -2.04
CA ASP A 138 27.34 -3.86 -1.77
C ASP A 138 26.80 -4.04 -0.35
N HIS A 139 27.17 -5.14 0.30
CA HIS A 139 26.85 -5.44 1.70
C HIS A 139 27.67 -4.63 2.72
N ILE A 140 28.73 -3.93 2.27
CA ILE A 140 29.52 -3.07 3.15
C ILE A 140 28.66 -1.86 3.53
N ALA A 141 28.47 -1.67 4.82
CA ALA A 141 27.71 -0.57 5.39
C ALA A 141 28.64 0.38 6.14
N LEU A 142 28.42 1.68 5.94
CA LEU A 142 28.99 2.76 6.75
C LEU A 142 27.87 3.25 7.69
N ASP A 143 27.56 2.44 8.71
CA ASP A 143 26.38 2.59 9.57
C ASP A 143 26.69 2.99 11.01
N THR A 144 27.98 3.06 11.33
CA THR A 144 28.49 3.41 12.66
C THR A 144 29.22 4.74 12.56
N GLU A 145 28.90 5.66 13.47
CA GLU A 145 29.56 6.95 13.58
C GLU A 145 31.02 6.77 13.99
N LEU A 146 31.94 7.55 13.40
CA LEU A 146 33.36 7.49 13.72
C LEU A 146 33.62 8.06 15.13
N ASP A 147 34.32 7.28 15.95
CA ASP A 147 34.60 7.62 17.35
C ASP A 147 35.37 8.95 17.52
N ASP A 148 36.17 9.33 16.52
CA ASP A 148 37.02 10.52 16.47
C ASP A 148 36.40 11.70 15.70
N GLU A 149 35.29 11.50 14.99
CA GLU A 149 34.59 12.54 14.22
C GLU A 149 33.06 12.46 14.36
N PRO A 150 32.47 13.11 15.39
CA PRO A 150 31.03 13.11 15.58
C PRO A 150 30.26 13.69 14.38
N GLY A 151 29.18 13.00 13.98
CA GLY A 151 28.36 13.26 12.81
C GLY A 151 28.99 12.80 11.49
N CYS A 152 30.05 11.99 11.54
CA CYS A 152 30.67 11.37 10.37
C CYS A 152 30.50 9.85 10.42
N TYR A 153 29.99 9.24 9.35
CA TYR A 153 29.83 7.79 9.23
C TYR A 153 30.93 7.16 8.35
N GLY A 154 31.81 7.98 7.77
CA GLY A 154 32.89 7.55 6.89
C GLY A 154 32.98 8.39 5.62
N TYR A 155 33.90 7.98 4.74
CA TYR A 155 34.24 8.66 3.51
C TYR A 155 34.03 7.75 2.30
N LEU A 156 33.48 8.31 1.21
CA LEU A 156 33.30 7.60 -0.06
C LEU A 156 34.08 8.27 -1.18
N VAL A 157 34.86 7.48 -1.91
CA VAL A 157 35.48 7.90 -3.18
C VAL A 157 34.76 7.21 -4.33
N HIS A 158 34.22 8.00 -5.26
CA HIS A 158 33.49 7.52 -6.42
C HIS A 158 34.18 7.98 -7.70
N ALA A 159 34.51 7.04 -8.59
CA ALA A 159 34.98 7.33 -9.94
C ALA A 159 33.89 7.00 -10.97
N ASN A 160 33.41 8.01 -11.69
CA ASN A 160 32.42 7.86 -12.75
C ASN A 160 33.13 7.88 -14.11
N TYR A 161 33.31 6.71 -14.70
CA TYR A 161 33.91 6.54 -16.03
C TYR A 161 32.90 6.54 -17.19
N GLY A 162 31.64 6.88 -16.93
CA GLY A 162 30.55 6.84 -17.91
C GLY A 162 30.00 5.44 -18.18
N LYS A 163 28.82 5.37 -18.78
CA LYS A 163 28.23 4.11 -19.24
C LYS A 163 28.90 3.69 -20.54
N LYS A 164 29.55 2.53 -20.55
CA LYS A 164 30.20 2.00 -21.77
C LYS A 164 30.12 0.49 -21.82
N LYS A 165 29.83 -0.03 -23.02
CA LYS A 165 29.96 -1.45 -23.31
C LYS A 165 31.45 -1.78 -23.37
N LEU A 166 31.92 -2.49 -22.36
CA LEU A 166 33.25 -3.08 -22.34
C LEU A 166 33.17 -4.49 -22.90
N ASN A 167 34.26 -4.93 -23.53
CA ASN A 167 34.40 -6.27 -24.10
C ASN A 167 33.34 -6.60 -25.17
N ASP A 168 33.58 -6.20 -26.42
CA ASP A 168 32.80 -6.67 -27.57
C ASP A 168 33.66 -7.66 -28.39
N PRO A 169 33.69 -8.97 -28.05
CA PRO A 169 34.62 -9.89 -28.71
C PRO A 169 34.18 -10.24 -30.14
N PRO A 170 35.09 -10.18 -31.13
CA PRO A 170 34.95 -11.02 -32.31
C PRO A 170 35.26 -12.49 -31.91
N VAL A 171 34.28 -13.37 -32.11
CA VAL A 171 34.26 -14.85 -32.04
C VAL A 171 35.43 -15.56 -31.33
N GLY A 172 35.20 -15.95 -30.07
CA GLY A 172 35.83 -17.08 -29.36
C GLY A 172 37.28 -16.92 -28.87
N ARG A 173 37.56 -17.38 -27.64
CA ARG A 173 38.93 -17.47 -27.11
C ARG A 173 39.81 -18.34 -28.04
N PRO A 174 41.05 -17.92 -28.37
CA PRO A 174 41.95 -18.77 -29.12
C PRO A 174 42.26 -20.05 -28.36
N HIS A 175 42.44 -21.15 -29.09
CA HIS A 175 42.77 -22.45 -28.50
C HIS A 175 44.17 -22.85 -28.93
N TYR A 176 45.02 -23.20 -27.96
CA TYR A 176 46.36 -23.76 -28.22
C TYR A 176 46.33 -25.27 -27.98
N LYS A 177 46.56 -26.06 -29.04
CA LYS A 177 46.66 -27.53 -28.93
C LYS A 177 48.12 -27.96 -28.78
N ARG A 178 48.50 -28.44 -27.59
CA ARG A 178 49.83 -28.97 -27.26
C ARG A 178 50.20 -30.21 -28.07
N LYS A 179 51.49 -30.54 -28.10
CA LYS A 179 52.01 -31.74 -28.79
C LYS A 179 51.42 -33.05 -28.26
N ASP A 180 51.07 -33.11 -26.98
CA ASP A 180 50.45 -34.25 -26.30
C ASP A 180 48.93 -34.37 -26.55
N GLY A 181 48.32 -33.42 -27.27
CA GLY A 181 46.91 -33.41 -27.62
C GLY A 181 46.03 -32.60 -26.67
N LYS A 182 46.56 -32.04 -25.58
CA LYS A 182 45.79 -31.18 -24.67
C LYS A 182 45.52 -29.81 -25.27
N VAL A 183 44.34 -29.25 -24.98
CA VAL A 183 43.92 -27.94 -25.48
C VAL A 183 43.88 -26.95 -24.33
N LEU A 184 44.52 -25.81 -24.52
CA LEU A 184 44.53 -24.66 -23.61
C LEU A 184 43.66 -23.55 -24.20
N THR A 185 42.75 -23.01 -23.40
CA THR A 185 41.89 -21.88 -23.80
C THR A 185 42.57 -20.58 -23.37
N TRP A 186 42.84 -19.71 -24.33
CA TRP A 186 43.69 -18.53 -24.16
C TRP A 186 42.88 -17.23 -24.08
N GLY A 187 43.15 -16.37 -23.10
CA GLY A 187 42.57 -15.01 -22.99
C GLY A 187 41.82 -14.73 -21.68
N ASP A 188 41.52 -13.45 -21.42
CA ASP A 188 40.74 -13.01 -20.26
C ASP A 188 39.27 -13.46 -20.42
N PRO A 189 38.72 -14.32 -19.54
CA PRO A 189 37.35 -14.81 -19.64
C PRO A 189 36.29 -13.70 -19.57
N ARG A 190 36.60 -12.53 -18.97
CA ARG A 190 35.70 -11.37 -18.98
C ARG A 190 35.48 -10.81 -20.39
N LYS A 191 36.35 -11.16 -21.35
CA LYS A 191 36.21 -10.75 -22.75
C LYS A 191 35.21 -11.57 -23.54
N ASP A 192 34.66 -12.66 -22.98
CA ASP A 192 33.72 -13.54 -23.68
C ASP A 192 32.26 -13.09 -23.62
N ALA A 193 31.93 -12.23 -22.65
CA ALA A 193 30.61 -11.66 -22.49
C ALA A 193 30.68 -10.13 -22.53
N PRO A 194 29.82 -9.45 -23.30
CA PRO A 194 29.71 -8.01 -23.21
C PRO A 194 29.27 -7.62 -21.80
N TYR A 195 30.08 -6.79 -21.16
CA TYR A 195 29.78 -6.20 -19.86
C TYR A 195 29.46 -4.73 -20.05
N TRP A 196 28.35 -4.29 -19.48
CA TRP A 196 28.04 -2.87 -19.39
C TRP A 196 28.66 -2.33 -18.11
N GLN A 197 29.68 -1.48 -18.27
CA GLN A 197 30.17 -0.68 -17.16
C GLN A 197 29.13 0.39 -16.87
N GLU A 198 28.64 0.43 -15.62
CA GLU A 198 27.68 1.43 -15.16
C GLU A 198 28.40 2.59 -14.42
N PRO A 199 27.79 3.78 -14.33
CA PRO A 199 28.43 4.95 -13.70
C PRO A 199 28.81 4.75 -12.23
N GLY A 200 28.12 3.88 -11.49
CA GLY A 200 28.34 3.59 -10.07
C GLY A 200 29.29 2.42 -9.81
N ASP A 201 29.94 1.82 -10.82
CA ASP A 201 30.75 0.60 -10.62
C ASP A 201 31.97 0.79 -9.70
N PHE A 202 32.54 2.00 -9.62
CA PHE A 202 33.78 2.27 -8.90
C PHE A 202 33.53 3.15 -7.68
N VAL A 203 33.13 2.52 -6.57
CA VAL A 203 32.88 3.15 -5.27
C VAL A 203 33.78 2.49 -4.23
N TYR A 204 34.45 3.30 -3.42
CA TYR A 204 35.40 2.86 -2.39
C TYR A 204 35.07 3.55 -1.06
N ALA A 205 35.01 2.77 0.02
CA ALA A 205 34.71 3.24 1.36
C ALA A 205 35.94 3.27 2.26
N PHE A 206 36.01 4.30 3.11
CA PHE A 206 37.09 4.53 4.05
C PHE A 206 36.52 5.02 5.40
N LEU A 207 37.24 4.69 6.47
CA LEU A 207 36.90 5.13 7.83
C LEU A 207 37.72 6.33 8.29
N ASP A 208 38.57 6.88 7.41
CA ASP A 208 39.41 8.04 7.67
C ASP A 208 39.60 8.86 6.38
N GLU A 209 39.76 10.18 6.53
CA GLU A 209 39.89 11.09 5.39
C GLU A 209 41.24 10.92 4.66
N GLU A 210 42.31 10.58 5.38
CA GLU A 210 43.68 10.46 4.82
C GLU A 210 43.73 9.37 3.74
N SER A 211 43.27 8.17 4.07
CA SER A 211 43.18 7.04 3.13
C SER A 211 42.22 7.31 1.97
N ALA A 212 41.11 8.01 2.24
CA ALA A 212 40.17 8.41 1.20
C ALA A 212 40.80 9.40 0.21
N ARG A 213 41.63 10.34 0.70
CA ARG A 213 42.36 11.29 -0.13
C ARG A 213 43.45 10.61 -0.95
N GLU A 214 44.21 9.68 -0.37
CA GLU A 214 45.19 8.89 -1.13
C GLU A 214 44.51 8.14 -2.29
N LYS A 215 43.35 7.53 -2.04
CA LYS A 215 42.61 6.83 -3.10
C LYS A 215 42.04 7.79 -4.15
N TYR A 216 41.53 8.93 -3.72
CA TYR A 216 41.04 9.98 -4.61
C TYR A 216 42.15 10.47 -5.54
N ASP A 217 43.35 10.73 -5.03
CA ASP A 217 44.49 11.18 -5.84
C ASP A 217 45.00 10.11 -6.81
N GLU A 218 45.02 8.84 -6.38
CA GLU A 218 45.32 7.69 -7.26
C GLU A 218 44.33 7.63 -8.44
N LEU A 219 43.02 7.70 -8.15
CA LEU A 219 41.98 7.63 -9.17
C LEU A 219 41.96 8.87 -10.06
N ARG A 220 42.21 10.05 -9.51
CA ARG A 220 42.37 11.30 -10.25
C ARG A 220 43.50 11.22 -11.28
N ALA A 221 44.65 10.66 -10.89
CA ALA A 221 45.78 10.45 -11.80
C ALA A 221 45.46 9.43 -12.92
N SER A 222 44.46 8.56 -12.69
CA SER A 222 44.01 7.55 -13.64
C SER A 222 42.93 8.04 -14.61
N LEU A 223 42.48 9.30 -14.53
CA LEU A 223 41.52 9.84 -15.48
C LEU A 223 42.22 10.17 -16.82
N TYR A 224 41.93 9.40 -17.88
CA TYR A 224 42.62 9.52 -19.18
C TYR A 224 41.68 9.78 -20.37
N SER A 225 40.36 9.73 -20.20
CA SER A 225 39.38 9.97 -21.26
C SER A 225 38.47 11.15 -20.93
N LEU A 226 37.94 11.82 -21.95
CA LEU A 226 36.83 12.77 -21.80
C LEU A 226 35.62 12.07 -21.17
N ASN A 227 34.76 12.84 -20.49
CA ASN A 227 33.60 12.36 -19.75
C ASN A 227 33.94 11.37 -18.62
N GLN A 228 34.95 11.68 -17.82
CA GLN A 228 35.25 10.96 -16.59
C GLN A 228 35.32 11.94 -15.42
N GLU A 229 34.89 11.54 -14.24
CA GLU A 229 35.04 12.33 -13.01
C GLU A 229 35.32 11.46 -11.79
N VAL A 230 35.91 12.06 -10.77
CA VAL A 230 36.12 11.47 -9.45
C VAL A 230 35.60 12.44 -8.39
N ARG A 231 34.93 11.90 -7.37
CA ARG A 231 34.35 12.65 -6.25
C ARG A 231 34.74 12.01 -4.92
N LEU A 232 35.04 12.84 -3.94
CA LEU A 232 35.23 12.48 -2.55
C LEU A 232 34.05 13.03 -1.74
N TYR A 233 33.38 12.15 -1.00
CA TYR A 233 32.24 12.48 -0.15
C TYR A 233 32.56 12.21 1.33
N ARG A 234 32.07 13.10 2.20
CA ARG A 234 31.92 12.87 3.65
C ARG A 234 30.48 12.51 3.94
N LEU A 235 30.24 11.45 4.72
CA LEU A 235 28.90 10.97 5.03
C LEU A 235 28.44 11.42 6.42
N THR A 236 27.26 12.01 6.49
CA THR A 236 26.59 12.46 7.72
C THR A 236 25.40 11.59 8.11
N GLN A 237 25.10 10.55 7.32
CA GLN A 237 24.07 9.55 7.58
C GLN A 237 24.58 8.16 7.20
N PRO A 238 24.03 7.09 7.81
CA PRO A 238 24.29 5.72 7.40
C PRO A 238 23.97 5.46 5.93
N ILE A 239 24.83 4.72 5.23
CA ILE A 239 24.56 4.25 3.87
C ILE A 239 25.32 2.95 3.56
N THR A 240 24.71 2.08 2.76
CA THR A 240 25.38 0.91 2.19
C THR A 240 26.00 1.23 0.83
N ILE A 241 27.06 0.52 0.45
CA ILE A 241 27.66 0.67 -0.89
C ILE A 241 26.66 0.28 -1.99
N GLY A 242 25.76 -0.68 -1.73
CA GLY A 242 24.69 -1.04 -2.64
C GLY A 242 23.70 0.11 -2.91
N GLU A 243 23.25 0.80 -1.86
CA GLU A 243 22.35 1.96 -1.99
C GLU A 243 23.03 3.11 -2.74
N ALA A 244 24.28 3.42 -2.38
CA ALA A 244 25.06 4.44 -3.06
C ALA A 244 25.24 4.10 -4.55
N ARG A 245 25.59 2.85 -4.87
CA ARG A 245 25.76 2.38 -6.26
C ARG A 245 24.47 2.45 -7.06
N ALA A 246 23.34 2.01 -6.49
CA ALA A 246 22.05 2.05 -7.16
C ALA A 246 21.67 3.46 -7.58
N TRP A 247 21.89 4.44 -6.70
CA TRP A 247 21.70 5.85 -7.02
C TRP A 247 22.71 6.33 -8.07
N LEU A 248 24.00 6.10 -7.86
CA LEU A 248 25.06 6.56 -8.78
C LEU A 248 24.89 5.97 -10.20
N ASN A 249 24.30 4.78 -10.35
CA ASN A 249 23.98 4.18 -11.64
C ASN A 249 22.92 4.95 -12.45
N SER A 250 22.12 5.82 -11.83
CA SER A 250 21.27 6.80 -12.52
C SER A 250 22.04 7.99 -13.08
N ASP A 251 23.36 8.00 -12.93
CA ASP A 251 24.27 9.07 -13.36
C ASP A 251 24.11 10.40 -12.59
N HIS A 252 23.58 10.32 -11.36
CA HIS A 252 23.52 11.43 -10.42
C HIS A 252 24.59 11.34 -9.33
N PRO A 253 25.19 12.47 -8.90
CA PRO A 253 26.01 12.47 -7.70
C PRO A 253 25.14 12.24 -6.45
N LEU A 254 25.79 11.75 -5.38
CA LEU A 254 25.13 11.65 -4.09
C LEU A 254 24.82 13.06 -3.56
N ARG A 255 23.71 13.17 -2.80
CA ARG A 255 23.17 14.45 -2.31
C ARG A 255 23.09 14.45 -0.78
N GLU A 256 23.39 15.59 -0.17
CA GLU A 256 23.36 15.77 1.29
C GLU A 256 21.96 15.48 1.88
N GLN A 257 20.90 16.08 1.33
CA GLN A 257 19.54 15.94 1.88
C GLN A 257 18.96 14.53 1.82
N ARG A 258 19.41 13.70 0.88
CA ARG A 258 18.84 12.37 0.60
C ARG A 258 19.73 11.22 1.07
N HIS A 259 21.04 11.43 1.07
CA HIS A 259 22.03 10.37 1.32
C HIS A 259 23.02 10.76 2.43
N GLY A 260 22.89 11.95 3.04
CA GLY A 260 23.88 12.49 3.97
C GLY A 260 25.26 12.72 3.34
N ALA A 261 25.39 12.78 2.01
CA ALA A 261 26.69 12.85 1.34
C ALA A 261 27.08 14.29 0.98
N ILE A 262 28.07 14.83 1.68
CA ILE A 262 28.67 16.14 1.40
C ILE A 262 29.86 15.94 0.47
N THR A 263 29.87 16.56 -0.71
CA THR A 263 31.04 16.52 -1.60
C THR A 263 32.17 17.40 -1.05
N ILE A 264 33.29 16.79 -0.68
CA ILE A 264 34.49 17.49 -0.22
C ILE A 264 35.29 17.99 -1.41
N GLU A 265 35.51 17.12 -2.41
CA GLU A 265 36.31 17.43 -3.58
C GLU A 265 35.79 16.68 -4.80
N ALA A 266 35.91 17.30 -5.97
CA ALA A 266 35.49 16.70 -7.23
C ALA A 266 36.34 17.24 -8.39
N VAL A 267 36.78 16.35 -9.28
CA VAL A 267 37.53 16.68 -10.50
C VAL A 267 36.98 15.88 -11.67
N GLY A 268 36.82 16.54 -12.81
CA GLY A 268 36.42 15.89 -14.06
C GLY A 268 37.36 16.21 -15.21
N THR A 269 37.38 15.34 -16.21
CA THR A 269 38.10 15.56 -17.47
C THR A 269 37.31 16.42 -18.45
N GLY A 270 36.03 16.67 -18.16
CA GLY A 270 35.14 17.50 -18.96
C GLY A 270 34.75 16.89 -20.29
N GLN A 271 34.19 17.73 -21.16
CA GLN A 271 33.78 17.40 -22.52
C GLN A 271 34.68 18.09 -23.54
N PHE A 272 34.54 17.73 -24.82
CA PHE A 272 35.34 18.30 -25.91
C PHE A 272 35.27 19.85 -25.93
N ASP A 273 34.12 20.41 -25.53
CA ASP A 273 33.87 21.86 -25.51
C ASP A 273 34.23 22.52 -24.17
N THR A 274 34.39 21.75 -23.09
CA THR A 274 34.71 22.23 -21.73
C THR A 274 35.70 21.29 -21.01
N PRO A 275 36.98 21.24 -21.44
CA PRO A 275 37.98 20.37 -20.83
C PRO A 275 38.22 20.73 -19.36
N GLY A 276 38.27 19.72 -18.48
CA GLY A 276 38.51 19.91 -17.04
C GLY A 276 37.27 20.22 -16.18
N ALA A 277 36.07 20.34 -16.78
CA ALA A 277 34.82 20.45 -16.04
C ALA A 277 34.36 19.08 -15.48
N LEU A 278 33.45 19.11 -14.50
CA LEU A 278 32.72 17.90 -14.09
C LEU A 278 31.91 17.32 -15.25
N ARG A 279 31.64 16.02 -15.19
CA ARG A 279 30.95 15.31 -16.26
C ARG A 279 29.48 15.75 -16.33
N VAL A 280 28.95 15.96 -17.53
CA VAL A 280 27.50 16.11 -17.75
C VAL A 280 26.88 14.71 -17.87
N PRO A 281 25.77 14.41 -17.15
CA PRO A 281 25.11 13.11 -17.24
C PRO A 281 24.72 12.74 -18.68
N GLN A 282 24.89 11.46 -19.07
CA GLN A 282 24.67 11.02 -20.46
C GLN A 282 23.20 10.67 -20.76
N GLN A 283 22.43 10.34 -19.72
CA GLN A 283 20.98 10.21 -19.72
C GLN A 283 20.50 10.63 -18.34
N ALA A 284 19.93 11.83 -18.20
CA ALA A 284 19.09 12.09 -17.04
C ALA A 284 17.81 11.30 -17.28
N ALA A 285 17.62 10.17 -16.60
CA ALA A 285 16.28 9.62 -16.47
C ALA A 285 15.52 10.61 -15.57
N PRO A 286 14.40 11.19 -16.03
CA PRO A 286 13.61 12.06 -15.17
C PRO A 286 13.13 11.24 -13.98
N ASP A 287 13.09 11.86 -12.80
CA ASP A 287 12.48 11.19 -11.66
C ASP A 287 10.96 11.08 -11.81
N GLU A 288 10.30 10.37 -10.89
CA GLU A 288 8.86 10.08 -10.97
C GLU A 288 8.02 11.38 -11.00
N ASP A 289 8.46 12.42 -10.29
CA ASP A 289 7.78 13.72 -10.28
C ASP A 289 8.00 14.48 -11.60
N GLU A 290 9.21 14.42 -12.16
CA GLU A 290 9.53 15.00 -13.46
C GLU A 290 8.81 14.27 -14.61
N LEU A 291 8.61 12.95 -14.51
CA LEU A 291 7.81 12.17 -15.44
C LEU A 291 6.33 12.53 -15.35
N ASN A 292 5.77 12.62 -14.14
CA ASN A 292 4.38 13.00 -13.92
C ASN A 292 4.09 14.42 -14.44
N GLN A 293 4.98 15.38 -14.17
CA GLN A 293 4.85 16.75 -14.70
C GLN A 293 4.93 16.80 -16.23
N ALA A 294 5.81 16.00 -16.84
CA ALA A 294 5.93 15.94 -18.29
C ALA A 294 4.69 15.32 -18.95
N GLU A 295 4.08 14.31 -18.33
CA GLU A 295 2.83 13.70 -18.80
C GLU A 295 1.63 14.66 -18.66
N GLU A 296 1.52 15.35 -17.52
CA GLU A 296 0.49 16.38 -17.29
C GLU A 296 0.63 17.54 -18.30
N GLN A 297 1.85 18.03 -18.51
CA GLN A 297 2.12 19.09 -19.47
C GLN A 297 1.85 18.65 -20.91
N ALA A 298 2.23 17.42 -21.29
CA ALA A 298 1.96 16.89 -22.62
C ALA A 298 0.46 16.71 -22.89
N TRP A 299 -0.31 16.29 -21.87
CA TRP A 299 -1.77 16.28 -21.93
C TRP A 299 -2.32 17.70 -22.09
N TRP A 300 -1.86 18.65 -21.29
CA TRP A 300 -2.29 20.06 -21.35
C TRP A 300 -2.02 20.70 -22.72
N ASP A 301 -0.81 20.49 -23.27
CA ASP A 301 -0.39 21.00 -24.57
C ASP A 301 -1.12 20.34 -25.75
N SER A 302 -1.76 19.18 -25.53
CA SER A 302 -2.58 18.50 -26.54
C SER A 302 -3.99 19.08 -26.71
N LEU A 303 -4.45 19.88 -25.73
CA LEU A 303 -5.77 20.48 -25.73
C LEU A 303 -5.81 21.77 -26.56
N THR A 304 -6.97 22.08 -27.15
CA THR A 304 -7.22 23.39 -27.76
C THR A 304 -7.39 24.48 -26.70
N PRO A 305 -7.22 25.77 -27.04
CA PRO A 305 -7.43 26.87 -26.07
C PRO A 305 -8.83 26.91 -25.44
N GLU A 306 -9.86 26.47 -26.17
CA GLU A 306 -11.24 26.37 -25.66
C GLU A 306 -11.38 25.23 -24.64
N GLU A 307 -10.69 24.11 -24.86
CA GLU A 307 -10.66 22.95 -23.96
C GLU A 307 -9.82 23.23 -22.71
N GLN A 308 -8.69 23.93 -22.86
CA GLN A 308 -7.88 24.41 -21.73
C GLN A 308 -8.69 25.34 -20.83
N HIS A 309 -9.34 26.36 -21.41
CA HIS A 309 -10.17 27.29 -20.63
C HIS A 309 -11.33 26.58 -19.91
N LYS A 310 -11.93 25.57 -20.55
CA LYS A 310 -12.99 24.75 -19.94
C LYS A 310 -12.43 23.91 -18.78
N ALA A 311 -11.26 23.29 -18.95
CA ALA A 311 -10.62 22.48 -17.92
C ALA A 311 -10.19 23.32 -16.70
N GLU A 312 -9.59 24.50 -16.92
CA GLU A 312 -9.30 25.48 -15.86
C GLU A 312 -10.57 25.91 -15.13
N SER A 313 -11.61 26.30 -15.86
CA SER A 313 -12.88 26.71 -15.25
C SER A 313 -13.55 25.58 -14.47
N GLN A 314 -13.44 24.33 -14.92
CA GLN A 314 -13.92 23.16 -14.19
C GLN A 314 -13.08 22.89 -12.94
N HIS A 315 -11.76 23.02 -13.03
CA HIS A 315 -10.86 22.87 -11.89
C HIS A 315 -11.13 23.93 -10.81
N GLU A 316 -11.27 25.20 -11.20
CA GLU A 316 -11.64 26.28 -10.26
C GLU A 316 -13.02 26.05 -9.64
N ALA A 317 -14.00 25.59 -10.42
CA ALA A 317 -15.33 25.28 -9.90
C ALA A 317 -15.28 24.13 -8.89
N ASN A 318 -14.50 23.08 -9.17
CA ASN A 318 -14.30 21.96 -8.26
C ASN A 318 -13.59 22.39 -6.98
N LEU A 319 -12.53 23.21 -7.08
CA LEU A 319 -11.83 23.75 -5.91
C LEU A 319 -12.76 24.57 -5.02
N ARG A 320 -13.57 25.48 -5.59
CA ARG A 320 -14.54 26.25 -4.80
C ARG A 320 -15.57 25.37 -4.12
N MET A 321 -16.09 24.37 -4.82
CA MET A 321 -17.04 23.42 -4.24
C MET A 321 -16.41 22.61 -3.09
N ILE A 322 -15.15 22.17 -3.24
CA ILE A 322 -14.39 21.51 -2.17
C ILE A 322 -14.20 22.46 -0.98
N GLU A 323 -13.78 23.71 -1.20
CA GLU A 323 -13.60 24.72 -0.15
C GLU A 323 -14.91 25.00 0.61
N GLU A 324 -16.04 25.08 -0.10
CA GLU A 324 -17.38 25.25 0.49
C GLU A 324 -17.76 24.05 1.38
N ARG A 325 -17.53 22.82 0.90
CA ARG A 325 -17.79 21.59 1.65
C ARG A 325 -16.86 21.44 2.86
N GLU A 326 -15.59 21.81 2.72
CA GLU A 326 -14.62 21.87 3.83
C GLU A 326 -15.07 22.88 4.91
N ALA A 327 -15.59 24.05 4.51
CA ALA A 327 -16.13 25.02 5.45
C ALA A 327 -17.31 24.44 6.26
N ILE A 328 -18.22 23.71 5.60
CA ILE A 328 -19.34 23.04 6.28
C ILE A 328 -18.84 21.98 7.27
N ASN A 329 -17.84 21.19 6.88
CA ASN A 329 -17.23 20.20 7.76
C ASN A 329 -16.57 20.84 8.99
N ASN A 330 -15.92 22.00 8.81
CA ASN A 330 -15.35 22.76 9.92
C ASN A 330 -16.45 23.28 10.87
N GLU A 331 -17.55 23.82 10.33
CA GLU A 331 -18.71 24.24 11.15
C GLU A 331 -19.27 23.07 11.97
N ARG A 332 -19.38 21.89 11.37
CA ARG A 332 -19.84 20.68 12.05
C ARG A 332 -18.91 20.25 13.19
N GLN A 333 -17.60 20.29 12.98
CA GLN A 333 -16.62 19.96 14.02
C GLN A 333 -16.71 20.89 15.24
N GLU A 334 -17.13 22.13 15.08
CA GLU A 334 -17.36 23.02 16.24
C GLU A 334 -18.58 22.59 17.08
N PHE A 335 -19.55 21.89 16.47
CA PHE A 335 -20.75 21.38 17.14
C PHE A 335 -20.59 19.98 17.72
N SER A 336 -19.68 19.16 17.17
CA SER A 336 -19.49 17.75 17.53
C SER A 336 -19.27 17.52 19.02
N ASP A 337 -18.45 18.36 19.65
CA ASP A 337 -18.13 18.26 21.07
C ASP A 337 -19.38 18.33 21.96
N ARG A 338 -20.42 19.05 21.52
CA ARG A 338 -21.69 19.15 22.26
C ARG A 338 -22.52 17.88 22.09
N ILE A 339 -22.58 17.32 20.89
CA ILE A 339 -23.34 16.09 20.66
C ILE A 339 -22.78 14.91 21.45
N TYR A 340 -21.46 14.71 21.44
CA TYR A 340 -20.86 13.63 22.24
C TYR A 340 -20.95 13.86 23.74
N LYS A 341 -21.10 15.12 24.16
CA LYS A 341 -21.30 15.44 25.57
C LYS A 341 -22.75 15.26 26.01
N ASP A 342 -23.70 15.66 25.18
CA ASP A 342 -25.11 15.83 25.55
C ASP A 342 -26.01 14.65 25.09
N LEU A 343 -25.57 13.87 24.09
CA LEU A 343 -26.34 12.76 23.52
C LEU A 343 -25.59 11.43 23.59
N TYR A 344 -24.38 11.36 23.02
CA TYR A 344 -23.65 10.10 22.86
C TYR A 344 -22.44 10.02 23.81
N ASN A 345 -22.70 10.35 25.08
CA ASN A 345 -21.70 10.25 26.13
C ASN A 345 -21.80 8.86 26.79
N VAL A 346 -20.74 8.05 26.64
CA VAL A 346 -20.71 6.70 27.22
C VAL A 346 -20.81 6.71 28.74
N ASP A 347 -20.26 7.71 29.42
CA ASP A 347 -20.35 7.83 30.88
C ASP A 347 -21.78 8.13 31.32
N SER A 348 -22.52 8.92 30.53
CA SER A 348 -23.93 9.21 30.75
C SER A 348 -24.80 7.99 30.50
N LEU A 349 -24.50 7.20 29.45
CA LEU A 349 -25.18 5.92 29.22
C LEU A 349 -24.98 4.96 30.41
N LEU A 350 -23.75 4.79 30.89
CA LEU A 350 -23.47 3.94 32.05
C LEU A 350 -24.17 4.44 33.32
N GLN A 351 -24.27 5.76 33.49
CA GLN A 351 -25.02 6.37 34.60
C GLN A 351 -26.52 6.10 34.50
N GLN A 352 -27.10 6.18 33.30
CA GLN A 352 -28.51 5.85 33.07
C GLN A 352 -28.80 4.37 33.32
N LEU A 353 -27.92 3.47 32.88
CA LEU A 353 -28.03 2.03 33.15
C LEU A 353 -27.93 1.71 34.65
N LEU A 354 -27.10 2.45 35.39
CA LEU A 354 -27.05 2.38 36.85
C LEU A 354 -28.39 2.75 37.48
N GLU A 355 -28.97 3.88 37.09
CA GLU A 355 -30.25 4.36 37.64
C GLU A 355 -31.36 3.34 37.40
N TRP A 356 -31.46 2.79 36.19
CA TRP A 356 -32.42 1.73 35.88
C TRP A 356 -32.19 0.44 36.67
N ALA A 357 -30.93 0.05 36.88
CA ALA A 357 -30.61 -1.12 37.70
C ALA A 357 -31.03 -0.91 39.17
N GLU A 358 -30.80 0.29 39.72
CA GLU A 358 -31.23 0.64 41.09
C GLU A 358 -32.75 0.66 41.23
N GLU A 359 -33.47 1.23 40.27
CA GLU A 359 -34.94 1.26 40.25
C GLU A 359 -35.54 -0.15 40.13
N ALA A 360 -34.92 -1.02 39.33
CA ALA A 360 -35.32 -2.42 39.19
C ALA A 360 -34.94 -3.29 40.40
N GLY A 361 -34.09 -2.78 41.32
CA GLY A 361 -33.54 -3.54 42.44
C GLY A 361 -32.51 -4.60 42.04
N ASP A 362 -31.85 -4.43 40.90
CA ASP A 362 -30.80 -5.30 40.37
C ASP A 362 -29.43 -4.88 40.92
N GLU A 363 -29.16 -5.28 42.16
CA GLU A 363 -27.95 -4.85 42.88
C GLU A 363 -26.64 -5.34 42.24
N GLU A 364 -26.66 -6.47 41.52
CA GLU A 364 -25.46 -6.99 40.85
C GLU A 364 -25.00 -6.04 39.74
N ASN A 365 -25.92 -5.67 38.85
CA ASN A 365 -25.63 -4.72 37.78
C ASN A 365 -25.38 -3.31 38.34
N ALA A 366 -26.17 -2.85 39.31
CA ALA A 366 -25.97 -1.54 39.93
C ALA A 366 -24.59 -1.42 40.59
N GLN A 367 -24.13 -2.45 41.32
CA GLN A 367 -22.79 -2.46 41.88
C GLN A 367 -21.71 -2.42 40.80
N TRP A 368 -21.87 -3.21 39.73
CA TRP A 368 -20.95 -3.19 38.60
C TRP A 368 -20.83 -1.78 37.99
N TYR A 369 -21.94 -1.11 37.68
CA TYR A 369 -21.91 0.24 37.09
C TYR A 369 -21.26 1.28 38.02
N ARG A 370 -21.55 1.25 39.33
CA ARG A 370 -20.93 2.17 40.31
C ARG A 370 -19.41 2.03 40.38
N GLU A 371 -18.91 0.80 40.33
CA GLU A 371 -17.47 0.51 40.42
C GLU A 371 -16.73 0.81 39.11
N ASN A 372 -17.39 0.61 37.97
CA ASN A 372 -16.75 0.61 36.66
C ASN A 372 -16.87 1.93 35.88
N ASN A 373 -17.91 2.75 36.10
CA ASN A 373 -18.10 3.99 35.31
C ASN A 373 -16.91 4.96 35.42
N ALA A 374 -16.31 5.11 36.61
CA ALA A 374 -15.15 6.00 36.80
C ALA A 374 -13.78 5.33 36.55
N THR A 375 -13.72 4.01 36.41
CA THR A 375 -12.46 3.24 36.42
C THR A 375 -12.11 2.63 35.06
N LEU A 376 -13.10 2.30 34.23
CA LEU A 376 -12.87 1.79 32.89
C LEU A 376 -12.32 2.88 31.96
N SER A 377 -11.40 2.46 31.08
CA SER A 377 -10.97 3.24 29.93
C SER A 377 -12.09 3.38 28.90
N LEU A 378 -11.95 4.33 27.96
CA LEU A 378 -12.93 4.51 26.89
C LEU A 378 -13.11 3.22 26.06
N GLU A 379 -12.01 2.54 25.72
CA GLU A 379 -12.04 1.29 24.94
C GLU A 379 -12.84 0.20 25.65
N GLU A 380 -12.62 -0.01 26.95
CA GLU A 380 -13.37 -0.98 27.75
C GLU A 380 -14.86 -0.62 27.86
N LYS A 381 -15.19 0.68 27.91
CA LYS A 381 -16.59 1.13 27.92
C LYS A 381 -17.27 0.93 26.57
N LEU A 382 -16.56 1.13 25.47
CA LEU A 382 -17.09 0.86 24.12
C LEU A 382 -17.28 -0.64 23.87
N GLU A 383 -16.37 -1.49 24.38
CA GLU A 383 -16.57 -2.95 24.39
C GLU A 383 -17.85 -3.33 25.16
N PHE A 384 -18.07 -2.69 26.31
CA PHE A 384 -19.30 -2.88 27.08
C PHE A 384 -20.56 -2.45 26.29
N VAL A 385 -20.53 -1.33 25.57
CA VAL A 385 -21.65 -0.88 24.71
C VAL A 385 -21.99 -1.92 23.64
N ALA A 386 -20.97 -2.53 23.01
CA ALA A 386 -21.18 -3.60 22.04
C ALA A 386 -21.85 -4.83 22.68
N ASP A 387 -21.39 -5.24 23.87
CA ASP A 387 -21.93 -6.38 24.62
C ASP A 387 -23.39 -6.15 25.05
N GLU A 388 -23.70 -4.94 25.51
CA GLU A 388 -25.07 -4.54 25.85
C GLU A 388 -26.01 -4.65 24.65
N TYR A 389 -25.60 -4.16 23.49
CA TYR A 389 -26.38 -4.34 22.26
C TYR A 389 -26.61 -5.83 21.96
N GLN A 390 -25.58 -6.66 22.05
CA GLN A 390 -25.71 -8.09 21.74
C GLN A 390 -26.73 -8.81 22.64
N ASN A 391 -26.74 -8.43 23.92
CA ASN A 391 -27.64 -8.97 24.95
C ASN A 391 -29.06 -8.39 24.83
N ARG A 392 -29.19 -7.11 24.51
CA ARG A 392 -30.45 -6.34 24.55
C ARG A 392 -30.69 -5.52 23.27
N PRO A 393 -30.68 -6.14 22.07
CA PRO A 393 -30.67 -5.40 20.80
C PRO A 393 -31.92 -4.53 20.60
N ALA A 394 -33.08 -4.96 21.08
CA ALA A 394 -34.32 -4.22 20.90
C ALA A 394 -34.30 -2.81 21.51
N HIS A 395 -33.61 -2.63 22.64
CA HIS A 395 -33.49 -1.32 23.30
C HIS A 395 -32.67 -0.34 22.47
N TYR A 396 -31.55 -0.82 21.93
CA TYR A 396 -30.60 0.02 21.20
C TYR A 396 -30.96 0.21 19.72
N GLU A 397 -31.78 -0.66 19.13
CA GLU A 397 -32.29 -0.45 17.77
C GLU A 397 -33.07 0.86 17.66
N ALA A 398 -33.91 1.20 18.64
CA ALA A 398 -34.65 2.48 18.64
C ALA A 398 -33.69 3.69 18.70
N GLU A 399 -32.64 3.61 19.52
CA GLU A 399 -31.60 4.64 19.60
C GLU A 399 -30.85 4.81 18.28
N LEU A 400 -30.48 3.69 17.64
CA LEU A 400 -29.85 3.71 16.32
C LEU A 400 -30.75 4.32 15.26
N ARG A 401 -32.06 4.05 15.28
CA ARG A 401 -33.02 4.68 14.36
C ARG A 401 -33.11 6.19 14.53
N ALA A 402 -32.98 6.67 15.76
CA ALA A 402 -32.95 8.09 16.07
C ALA A 402 -31.70 8.81 15.50
N THR A 403 -30.69 8.08 14.99
CA THR A 403 -29.58 8.66 14.20
C THR A 403 -29.90 8.88 12.72
N ASN A 404 -31.16 8.63 12.32
CA ASN A 404 -31.63 8.64 10.94
C ASN A 404 -30.96 7.57 10.06
N LEU A 405 -30.62 6.41 10.63
CA LEU A 405 -29.95 5.33 9.92
C LEU A 405 -30.76 4.03 9.97
N VAL A 406 -30.57 3.20 8.95
CA VAL A 406 -31.07 1.82 8.89
C VAL A 406 -29.96 0.89 9.32
N THR A 407 -30.24 0.03 10.30
CA THR A 407 -29.23 -0.83 10.92
C THR A 407 -28.97 -2.09 10.09
N PRO A 408 -27.77 -2.69 10.19
CA PRO A 408 -27.49 -4.01 9.64
C PRO A 408 -28.49 -5.09 10.08
N PHE A 409 -28.93 -5.06 11.33
CA PHE A 409 -29.91 -6.02 11.86
C PHE A 409 -31.25 -5.88 11.15
N GLU A 410 -31.76 -4.65 11.02
CA GLU A 410 -33.01 -4.35 10.35
C GLU A 410 -32.96 -4.74 8.87
N THR A 411 -31.93 -4.32 8.15
CA THR A 411 -31.75 -4.62 6.72
C THR A 411 -31.67 -6.12 6.47
N LEU A 412 -30.74 -6.81 7.14
CA LEU A 412 -30.50 -8.22 6.85
C LEU A 412 -31.71 -9.07 7.24
N THR A 413 -32.35 -8.85 8.38
CA THR A 413 -33.51 -9.66 8.80
C THR A 413 -34.72 -9.47 7.87
N ASN A 414 -34.99 -8.24 7.42
CA ASN A 414 -36.11 -7.94 6.52
C ASN A 414 -35.85 -8.37 5.07
N LEU A 415 -34.58 -8.54 4.66
CA LEU A 415 -34.24 -9.08 3.33
C LEU A 415 -34.47 -10.58 3.20
N VAL A 416 -34.38 -11.35 4.30
CA VAL A 416 -34.52 -12.82 4.30
C VAL A 416 -35.73 -13.33 3.51
N PRO A 417 -36.96 -12.80 3.66
CA PRO A 417 -38.13 -13.30 2.93
C PRO A 417 -38.07 -13.04 1.41
N VAL A 418 -37.37 -11.99 0.97
CA VAL A 418 -37.47 -11.48 -0.42
C VAL A 418 -36.22 -11.66 -1.26
N VAL A 419 -35.04 -11.74 -0.64
CA VAL A 419 -33.77 -11.85 -1.37
C VAL A 419 -33.73 -13.13 -2.21
N PRO A 420 -33.27 -13.11 -3.48
CA PRO A 420 -33.08 -14.34 -4.25
C PRO A 420 -32.09 -15.28 -3.55
N LEU A 421 -32.45 -16.56 -3.40
CA LEU A 421 -31.55 -17.55 -2.80
C LEU A 421 -30.45 -17.93 -3.81
N SER A 422 -29.21 -17.56 -3.52
CA SER A 422 -28.06 -17.94 -4.34
C SER A 422 -27.71 -19.43 -4.21
N ASP A 423 -27.00 -19.99 -5.20
CA ASP A 423 -26.51 -21.37 -5.15
C ASP A 423 -25.65 -21.62 -3.89
N GLU A 424 -24.90 -20.62 -3.44
CA GLU A 424 -24.04 -20.70 -2.25
C GLU A 424 -24.84 -20.73 -0.95
N MET A 425 -25.84 -19.85 -0.81
CA MET A 425 -26.76 -19.85 0.34
C MET A 425 -27.45 -21.21 0.49
N ILE A 426 -27.90 -21.78 -0.64
CA ILE A 426 -28.56 -23.08 -0.67
C ILE A 426 -27.58 -24.21 -0.33
N ALA A 427 -26.35 -24.16 -0.85
CA ALA A 427 -25.31 -25.14 -0.57
C ALA A 427 -24.90 -25.15 0.92
N ALA A 428 -24.76 -23.97 1.53
CA ALA A 428 -24.45 -23.80 2.94
C ALA A 428 -25.52 -24.44 3.83
N ALA A 429 -26.80 -24.09 3.61
CA ALA A 429 -27.92 -24.68 4.34
C ALA A 429 -28.01 -26.21 4.14
N ALA A 430 -27.76 -26.71 2.92
CA ALA A 430 -27.73 -28.15 2.64
C ALA A 430 -26.56 -28.86 3.33
N SER A 431 -25.41 -28.20 3.49
CA SER A 431 -24.28 -28.71 4.27
C SER A 431 -24.62 -28.80 5.75
N TYR A 432 -25.20 -27.73 6.31
CA TYR A 432 -25.62 -27.68 7.70
C TYR A 432 -26.65 -28.78 8.04
N ASN A 433 -27.68 -28.97 7.20
CA ASN A 433 -28.65 -30.06 7.38
C ASN A 433 -27.97 -31.43 7.45
N ARG A 434 -26.99 -31.70 6.57
CA ARG A 434 -26.24 -32.96 6.56
C ARG A 434 -25.40 -33.15 7.84
N ILE A 435 -24.78 -32.09 8.34
CA ILE A 435 -23.98 -32.12 9.57
C ILE A 435 -24.90 -32.35 10.78
N ALA A 436 -25.99 -31.60 10.90
CA ALA A 436 -26.96 -31.72 11.99
C ALA A 436 -27.63 -33.11 12.03
N LEU A 437 -27.91 -33.72 10.86
CA LEU A 437 -28.40 -35.10 10.78
C LEU A 437 -27.39 -36.12 11.30
N LYS A 438 -26.09 -35.94 11.00
CA LYS A 438 -25.03 -36.79 11.54
C LYS A 438 -24.86 -36.63 13.05
N ALA A 439 -25.06 -35.40 13.55
CA ALA A 439 -24.98 -35.07 14.97
C ALA A 439 -26.23 -35.47 15.77
N GLY A 440 -27.32 -35.85 15.10
CA GLY A 440 -28.59 -36.24 15.74
C GLY A 440 -29.43 -35.07 16.25
N THR A 441 -29.04 -33.83 15.95
CA THR A 441 -29.79 -32.61 16.32
C THR A 441 -30.90 -32.26 15.33
N GLU A 442 -30.90 -32.90 14.16
CA GLU A 442 -31.92 -32.79 13.13
C GLU A 442 -32.53 -34.17 12.83
N GLY A 443 -33.86 -34.27 12.77
CA GLY A 443 -34.56 -35.55 12.58
C GLY A 443 -34.93 -35.88 11.14
N LYS A 444 -34.87 -34.89 10.24
CA LYS A 444 -35.38 -35.02 8.86
C LYS A 444 -34.33 -34.70 7.81
N SER A 445 -34.06 -35.68 6.95
CA SER A 445 -33.26 -35.45 5.74
C SER A 445 -34.06 -34.71 4.69
N LEU A 446 -33.65 -33.49 4.37
CA LEU A 446 -34.33 -32.65 3.39
C LEU A 446 -33.88 -32.92 1.95
N GLY A 447 -32.81 -33.70 1.75
CA GLY A 447 -32.41 -34.18 0.41
C GLY A 447 -32.06 -33.07 -0.60
N ILE A 448 -31.59 -31.91 -0.14
CA ILE A 448 -31.19 -30.79 -1.00
C ILE A 448 -29.95 -31.21 -1.80
N LYS A 449 -30.08 -31.34 -3.12
CA LYS A 449 -29.01 -31.78 -4.03
C LYS A 449 -28.89 -30.83 -5.21
N ARG A 450 -27.64 -30.55 -5.59
CA ARG A 450 -27.33 -29.79 -6.82
C ARG A 450 -27.74 -30.62 -8.05
N ARG A 451 -28.35 -29.97 -9.04
CA ARG A 451 -28.74 -30.60 -10.30
C ARG A 451 -27.51 -30.87 -11.16
N ARG A 452 -27.58 -31.89 -12.03
CA ARG A 452 -26.50 -32.21 -13.00
C ARG A 452 -26.22 -31.08 -13.99
N SER A 453 -27.22 -30.25 -14.28
CA SER A 453 -27.13 -29.08 -15.18
C SER A 453 -26.57 -27.82 -14.50
N GLY A 454 -26.12 -27.91 -13.24
CA GLY A 454 -25.89 -26.73 -12.40
C GLY A 454 -27.17 -26.25 -11.72
N GLY A 455 -27.03 -25.50 -10.62
CA GLY A 455 -28.13 -24.93 -9.84
C GLY A 455 -28.81 -25.87 -8.84
N TYR A 456 -29.64 -25.27 -8.00
CA TYR A 456 -30.58 -25.95 -7.11
C TYR A 456 -32.03 -25.77 -7.56
N SER A 457 -32.90 -26.67 -7.11
CA SER A 457 -34.34 -26.47 -7.16
C SER A 457 -34.94 -27.00 -5.90
N LEU A 458 -35.63 -26.11 -5.22
CA LEU A 458 -36.15 -26.35 -3.89
C LEU A 458 -37.64 -26.66 -3.98
N THR A 459 -38.07 -27.65 -3.21
CA THR A 459 -39.46 -27.77 -2.79
C THR A 459 -39.76 -26.68 -1.76
N LYS A 460 -41.04 -26.34 -1.54
CA LYS A 460 -41.44 -25.36 -0.52
C LYS A 460 -40.86 -25.67 0.87
N ALA A 461 -40.77 -26.95 1.25
CA ALA A 461 -40.20 -27.34 2.53
C ALA A 461 -38.68 -27.13 2.61
N GLN A 462 -37.96 -27.34 1.50
CA GLN A 462 -36.52 -27.07 1.43
C GLN A 462 -36.24 -25.57 1.40
N GLU A 463 -37.04 -24.80 0.66
CA GLU A 463 -36.94 -23.34 0.62
C GLU A 463 -37.17 -22.74 2.01
N LYS A 464 -38.22 -23.17 2.72
CA LYS A 464 -38.47 -22.75 4.10
C LYS A 464 -37.26 -23.00 5.00
N TYR A 465 -36.65 -24.18 4.92
CA TYR A 465 -35.46 -24.51 5.70
C TYR A 465 -34.25 -23.64 5.34
N VAL A 466 -34.02 -23.39 4.04
CA VAL A 466 -32.94 -22.50 3.59
C VAL A 466 -33.15 -21.08 4.11
N ARG A 467 -34.39 -20.57 4.05
CA ARG A 467 -34.77 -19.25 4.60
C ARG A 467 -34.58 -19.19 6.12
N GLU A 468 -34.97 -20.22 6.86
CA GLU A 468 -34.74 -20.30 8.32
C GLU A 468 -33.24 -20.32 8.66
N HIS A 469 -32.42 -21.00 7.86
CA HIS A 469 -30.97 -20.98 8.04
C HIS A 469 -30.35 -19.62 7.70
N LEU A 470 -30.81 -19.00 6.61
CA LEU A 470 -30.40 -17.66 6.21
C LEU A 470 -30.77 -16.64 7.30
N LEU A 471 -31.97 -16.72 7.86
CA LEU A 471 -32.40 -15.87 8.97
C LEU A 471 -31.43 -15.96 10.14
N LYS A 472 -31.03 -17.16 10.56
CA LYS A 472 -30.06 -17.31 11.66
C LYS A 472 -28.72 -16.65 11.35
N ALA A 473 -28.21 -16.81 10.13
CA ALA A 473 -26.95 -16.22 9.72
C ALA A 473 -27.04 -14.68 9.66
N TYR A 474 -28.10 -14.16 9.06
CA TYR A 474 -28.37 -12.72 8.90
C TYR A 474 -28.69 -12.04 10.23
N THR A 475 -29.42 -12.69 11.13
CA THR A 475 -29.62 -12.20 12.51
C THR A 475 -28.28 -12.08 13.24
N ARG A 476 -27.38 -13.05 13.10
CA ARG A 476 -26.06 -12.98 13.76
C ARG A 476 -25.20 -11.85 13.17
N GLY A 477 -25.00 -11.84 11.85
CA GLY A 477 -24.19 -10.81 11.21
C GLY A 477 -24.78 -9.41 11.36
N GLY A 478 -26.10 -9.29 11.32
CA GLY A 478 -26.80 -8.03 11.54
C GLY A 478 -26.66 -7.51 12.97
N LYS A 479 -26.70 -8.39 13.97
CA LYS A 479 -26.42 -8.00 15.36
C LYS A 479 -24.98 -7.54 15.55
N GLU A 480 -24.02 -8.29 15.01
CA GLU A 480 -22.60 -7.92 15.06
C GLU A 480 -22.35 -6.55 14.41
N GLY A 481 -22.91 -6.33 13.21
CA GLY A 481 -22.77 -5.05 12.51
C GLY A 481 -23.48 -3.89 13.20
N SER A 482 -24.66 -4.10 13.78
CA SER A 482 -25.39 -3.03 14.48
C SER A 482 -24.75 -2.69 15.83
N ALA A 483 -24.14 -3.67 16.51
CA ALA A 483 -23.31 -3.42 17.69
C ALA A 483 -22.10 -2.54 17.34
N GLN A 484 -21.41 -2.85 16.22
CA GLN A 484 -20.30 -2.02 15.75
C GLN A 484 -20.78 -0.60 15.42
N MET A 485 -21.91 -0.47 14.74
CA MET A 485 -22.50 0.84 14.42
C MET A 485 -22.84 1.65 15.68
N LEU A 486 -23.37 1.01 16.73
CA LEU A 486 -23.63 1.66 18.01
C LEU A 486 -22.34 2.16 18.65
N VAL A 487 -21.28 1.35 18.65
CA VAL A 487 -19.97 1.75 19.17
C VAL A 487 -19.44 2.99 18.45
N GLU A 488 -19.51 3.02 17.11
CA GLU A 488 -19.04 4.16 16.30
C GLU A 488 -19.80 5.47 16.63
N ILE A 489 -21.10 5.37 16.94
CA ILE A 489 -21.91 6.52 17.37
C ILE A 489 -21.47 7.06 18.75
N TYR A 490 -20.99 6.18 19.63
CA TYR A 490 -20.52 6.54 20.97
C TYR A 490 -19.02 6.85 21.03
N GLU A 491 -18.26 6.60 19.97
CA GLU A 491 -16.83 6.87 19.91
C GLU A 491 -16.57 8.35 19.57
N PRO A 492 -15.99 9.16 20.48
CA PRO A 492 -15.78 10.60 20.25
C PRO A 492 -14.79 10.93 19.13
N THR A 493 -13.84 10.02 18.86
CA THR A 493 -12.87 10.11 17.76
C THR A 493 -13.43 9.65 16.42
N GLY A 494 -14.60 9.00 16.42
CA GLY A 494 -15.23 8.36 15.28
C GLY A 494 -16.17 9.27 14.47
N MET A 495 -16.12 10.60 14.62
CA MET A 495 -16.99 11.46 13.78
C MET A 495 -16.51 11.44 12.33
N TRP A 496 -17.17 10.60 11.54
CA TRP A 496 -17.02 10.58 10.09
C TRP A 496 -17.60 11.87 9.49
N LEU A 497 -16.80 12.49 8.63
CA LEU A 497 -17.21 13.61 7.79
C LEU A 497 -17.48 13.11 6.36
N LEU A 498 -18.35 13.80 5.65
CA LEU A 498 -18.47 13.59 4.21
C LEU A 498 -17.18 14.09 3.55
N ASP A 499 -16.61 13.31 2.65
CA ASP A 499 -15.43 13.74 1.91
C ASP A 499 -15.84 14.93 1.01
N PRO A 500 -15.19 16.11 1.14
CA PRO A 500 -15.47 17.26 0.29
C PRO A 500 -15.29 16.99 -1.21
N ARG A 501 -14.43 16.03 -1.56
CA ARG A 501 -14.05 15.70 -2.94
C ARG A 501 -14.96 14.67 -3.60
N GLU A 502 -15.71 13.91 -2.80
CA GLU A 502 -16.66 12.91 -3.31
C GLU A 502 -18.09 13.48 -3.31
N ASP A 503 -19.00 12.83 -4.03
CA ASP A 503 -20.41 13.27 -4.06
C ASP A 503 -21.13 12.96 -2.72
N GLY A 504 -20.70 11.90 -2.03
CA GLY A 504 -21.29 11.43 -0.78
C GLY A 504 -20.52 10.26 -0.18
N ASP A 505 -21.05 9.62 0.87
CA ASP A 505 -20.39 8.50 1.55
C ASP A 505 -20.64 7.12 0.90
N GLY A 506 -21.35 7.09 -0.24
CA GLY A 506 -21.79 5.86 -0.92
C GLY A 506 -22.90 5.08 -0.20
N ASN A 507 -23.20 5.47 1.04
CA ASN A 507 -24.06 4.80 1.99
C ASN A 507 -25.37 5.54 2.27
N GLY A 508 -25.63 6.62 1.55
CA GLY A 508 -26.92 7.28 1.46
C GLY A 508 -26.87 8.77 1.72
N PHE A 509 -25.79 9.28 2.32
CA PHE A 509 -25.57 10.72 2.45
C PHE A 509 -24.79 11.26 1.25
N ASP A 510 -25.30 12.35 0.69
CA ASP A 510 -24.74 13.02 -0.48
C ASP A 510 -24.88 14.53 -0.29
N TRP A 511 -23.84 15.28 -0.65
CA TRP A 511 -23.78 16.73 -0.45
C TRP A 511 -24.92 17.50 -1.10
N ASP A 512 -25.49 16.99 -2.19
CA ASP A 512 -26.55 17.65 -2.94
C ASP A 512 -27.95 17.36 -2.36
N THR A 513 -28.09 16.30 -1.56
CA THR A 513 -29.39 15.82 -1.05
C THR A 513 -29.52 15.79 0.46
N VAL A 514 -28.41 15.82 1.19
CA VAL A 514 -28.40 15.82 2.66
C VAL A 514 -29.01 17.11 3.21
N ASN A 515 -29.73 17.02 4.32
CA ASN A 515 -30.12 18.20 5.07
C ASN A 515 -28.88 18.81 5.75
N LEU A 516 -28.33 19.87 5.14
CA LEU A 516 -27.12 20.53 5.62
C LEU A 516 -27.27 21.14 7.01
N ASP A 517 -28.48 21.54 7.43
CA ASP A 517 -28.68 22.13 8.76
C ASP A 517 -28.58 21.06 9.84
N ASP A 518 -29.20 19.89 9.64
CA ASP A 518 -29.07 18.74 10.54
C ASP A 518 -27.63 18.19 10.51
N TYR A 519 -26.98 18.21 9.34
CA TYR A 519 -25.58 17.81 9.18
C TYR A 519 -24.64 18.73 9.95
N ARG A 520 -24.77 20.06 9.80
CA ARG A 520 -23.98 21.04 10.56
C ARG A 520 -24.21 20.92 12.06
N ALA A 521 -25.45 20.68 12.47
CA ALA A 521 -25.80 20.47 13.86
C ALA A 521 -25.22 19.17 14.44
N GLY A 522 -24.73 18.26 13.60
CA GLY A 522 -24.05 17.02 13.98
C GLY A 522 -24.96 15.80 14.14
N PHE A 523 -26.27 15.94 13.88
CA PHE A 523 -27.28 14.92 14.14
C PHE A 523 -27.37 13.82 13.07
N LEU A 524 -26.82 14.08 11.88
CA LEU A 524 -26.66 13.06 10.83
C LEU A 524 -25.29 12.42 10.95
N PHE A 525 -25.21 11.08 10.90
CA PHE A 525 -23.98 10.32 11.10
C PHE A 525 -23.52 9.65 9.79
N PRO A 526 -22.63 10.29 9.00
CA PRO A 526 -22.01 9.61 7.85
C PRO A 526 -21.34 8.33 8.27
N LEU A 527 -21.38 7.31 7.42
CA LEU A 527 -20.87 5.97 7.77
C LEU A 527 -19.56 5.62 7.06
N GLY A 528 -19.15 6.43 6.07
CA GLY A 528 -17.91 6.26 5.33
C GLY A 528 -17.81 4.90 4.62
N SER A 529 -16.63 4.53 4.14
CA SER A 529 -16.41 3.27 3.40
C SER A 529 -16.38 2.01 4.27
N ASN A 530 -16.22 2.16 5.60
CA ASN A 530 -15.99 1.06 6.54
C ASN A 530 -17.27 0.54 7.21
N MET A 531 -18.43 0.98 6.72
CA MET A 531 -19.71 0.61 7.28
C MET A 531 -19.95 -0.91 7.27
N PRO A 532 -20.49 -1.48 8.37
CA PRO A 532 -20.92 -2.87 8.43
C PRO A 532 -21.96 -3.22 7.35
N ILE A 533 -21.86 -4.44 6.82
CA ILE A 533 -22.80 -4.99 5.83
C ILE A 533 -24.25 -4.87 6.34
N GLY A 534 -25.03 -3.99 5.71
CA GLY A 534 -26.45 -3.82 5.92
C GLY A 534 -26.84 -2.46 6.50
N GLY A 535 -25.90 -1.64 6.94
CA GLY A 535 -26.19 -0.26 7.31
C GLY A 535 -26.51 0.58 6.07
N PHE A 536 -27.28 1.66 6.21
CA PHE A 536 -27.34 2.79 5.25
C PHE A 536 -28.17 3.95 5.80
N ALA A 537 -27.99 5.15 5.21
CA ALA A 537 -28.87 6.28 5.42
C ALA A 537 -30.09 6.19 4.47
N PRO A 538 -31.33 6.21 4.99
CA PRO A 538 -32.54 6.17 4.20
C PRO A 538 -32.75 7.48 3.43
N ARG A 539 -33.50 7.44 2.31
CA ARG A 539 -33.80 8.64 1.51
C ARG A 539 -34.73 9.65 2.18
N ARG A 540 -35.49 9.20 3.19
CA ARG A 540 -36.48 10.01 3.92
C ARG A 540 -36.17 9.94 5.41
N ASP A 541 -36.57 10.98 6.13
CA ASP A 541 -36.39 11.06 7.57
C ASP A 541 -37.17 9.97 8.28
N ARG A 542 -36.49 9.28 9.19
CA ARG A 542 -37.10 8.34 10.13
C ARG A 542 -37.91 9.08 11.17
N VAL A 543 -39.00 8.47 11.62
CA VAL A 543 -39.90 9.10 12.60
C VAL A 543 -39.20 9.35 13.94
N GLU A 544 -38.42 8.39 14.43
CA GLU A 544 -37.65 8.51 15.67
C GLU A 544 -36.62 9.65 15.59
N PHE A 545 -36.01 9.86 14.42
CA PHE A 545 -35.08 10.97 14.20
C PHE A 545 -35.78 12.33 14.29
N LEU A 546 -36.93 12.49 13.62
CA LEU A 546 -37.70 13.74 13.70
C LEU A 546 -38.18 14.04 15.13
N CYS A 547 -38.60 13.01 15.87
CA CYS A 547 -38.96 13.14 17.28
C CYS A 547 -37.77 13.62 18.12
N LEU A 548 -36.59 13.02 17.94
CA LEU A 548 -35.37 13.44 18.64
C LEU A 548 -35.03 14.92 18.36
N LEU A 549 -35.07 15.34 17.09
CA LEU A 549 -34.80 16.74 16.72
C LEU A 549 -35.77 17.72 17.39
N LEU A 550 -37.05 17.35 17.49
CA LEU A 550 -38.08 18.16 18.14
C LEU A 550 -37.86 18.24 19.65
N GLU A 551 -37.58 17.11 20.31
CA GLU A 551 -37.29 17.06 21.76
C GLU A 551 -36.07 17.88 22.15
N LYS A 552 -35.04 17.87 21.30
CA LYS A 552 -33.80 18.64 21.51
C LYS A 552 -33.95 20.11 21.10
N GLY A 553 -35.12 20.51 20.59
CA GLY A 553 -35.40 21.89 20.17
C GLY A 553 -34.62 22.36 18.95
N ILE A 554 -34.14 21.42 18.13
CA ILE A 554 -33.42 21.70 16.88
C ILE A 554 -34.39 22.15 15.80
N ILE A 555 -35.59 21.55 15.79
CA ILE A 555 -36.70 21.96 14.93
C ILE A 555 -37.89 22.39 15.77
N THR A 556 -38.70 23.29 15.23
CA THR A 556 -39.97 23.68 15.84
C THR A 556 -41.07 22.64 15.57
N LEU A 557 -42.17 22.71 16.32
CA LEU A 557 -43.33 21.85 16.11
C LEU A 557 -43.91 21.98 14.68
N ASP A 558 -43.93 23.19 14.13
CA ASP A 558 -44.40 23.43 12.75
C ASP A 558 -43.46 22.78 11.72
N GLN A 559 -42.14 22.91 11.93
CA GLN A 559 -41.14 22.25 11.08
C GLN A 559 -41.21 20.72 11.18
N PHE A 560 -41.46 20.19 12.37
CA PHE A 560 -41.68 18.75 12.58
C PHE A 560 -42.85 18.25 11.73
N TRP A 561 -44.01 18.91 11.80
CA TRP A 561 -45.17 18.52 11.00
C TRP A 561 -44.94 18.66 9.50
N GLU A 562 -44.25 19.73 9.08
CA GLU A 562 -43.90 19.94 7.68
C GLU A 562 -42.98 18.83 7.15
N ARG A 563 -41.92 18.49 7.89
CA ARG A 563 -41.00 17.41 7.53
C ARG A 563 -41.67 16.05 7.54
N LEU A 564 -42.54 15.78 8.51
CA LEU A 564 -43.30 14.53 8.57
C LEU A 564 -44.19 14.37 7.31
N ARG A 565 -44.79 15.46 6.81
CA ARG A 565 -45.63 15.43 5.60
C ARG A 565 -44.83 15.37 4.30
N SER A 566 -43.69 16.04 4.25
CA SER A 566 -42.93 16.22 3.00
C SER A 566 -41.80 15.22 2.81
N ASN A 567 -41.25 14.69 3.90
CA ASN A 567 -39.98 13.95 3.89
C ASN A 567 -39.95 12.74 4.85
N SER A 568 -41.09 12.08 5.11
CA SER A 568 -41.14 10.84 5.92
C SER A 568 -41.78 9.66 5.16
N TYR A 569 -41.51 8.43 5.61
CA TYR A 569 -42.15 7.21 5.13
C TYR A 569 -43.64 7.13 5.46
N ILE A 570 -44.10 7.83 6.50
CA ILE A 570 -45.51 7.85 6.92
C ILE A 570 -46.25 9.13 6.46
N SER A 571 -45.73 9.81 5.44
CA SER A 571 -46.27 11.08 4.93
C SER A 571 -47.74 11.02 4.48
N ASP A 572 -48.26 9.85 4.16
CA ASP A 572 -49.62 9.60 3.70
C ASP A 572 -50.56 9.03 4.79
N ARG A 573 -50.11 8.97 6.05
CA ARG A 573 -50.83 8.35 7.18
C ARG A 573 -51.33 9.37 8.18
N ASP A 574 -52.46 9.99 7.87
CA ASP A 574 -53.11 11.06 8.67
C ASP A 574 -53.28 10.72 10.17
N GLU A 575 -53.38 9.44 10.52
CA GLU A 575 -53.52 8.98 11.91
C GLU A 575 -52.33 9.32 12.83
N PHE A 576 -51.16 9.61 12.26
CA PHE A 576 -49.93 9.96 13.00
C PHE A 576 -49.66 11.48 13.05
N PHE A 577 -50.50 12.29 12.41
CA PHE A 577 -50.37 13.76 12.38
C PHE A 577 -51.18 14.43 13.49
N GLU A 578 -51.11 15.77 13.58
CA GLU A 578 -51.70 16.59 14.65
C GLU A 578 -53.13 16.16 15.05
N ASP A 579 -54.03 15.92 14.08
CA ASP A 579 -55.43 15.56 14.38
C ASP A 579 -55.69 14.05 14.51
N GLY A 580 -54.65 13.22 14.35
CA GLY A 580 -54.74 11.78 14.34
C GLY A 580 -54.92 11.18 15.75
N ALA A 581 -55.54 9.98 15.80
CA ALA A 581 -55.71 9.23 17.05
C ALA A 581 -54.38 8.65 17.58
N ASN A 582 -53.36 8.54 16.73
CA ASN A 582 -52.01 8.09 17.09
C ASN A 582 -50.98 9.20 16.81
N SER A 583 -51.38 10.47 16.95
CA SER A 583 -50.48 11.61 16.78
C SER A 583 -49.17 11.40 17.56
N LEU A 584 -48.04 11.61 16.89
CA LEU A 584 -46.70 11.45 17.49
C LEU A 584 -46.43 12.46 18.61
N VAL A 585 -47.13 13.59 18.58
CA VAL A 585 -46.96 14.69 19.52
C VAL A 585 -48.31 15.04 20.13
N MET A 586 -48.36 15.12 21.45
CA MET A 586 -49.47 15.67 22.20
C MET A 586 -49.29 17.17 22.37
N THR A 587 -50.35 17.91 22.08
CA THR A 587 -50.43 19.37 22.20
C THR A 587 -51.73 19.75 22.91
N LYS A 588 -51.86 21.01 23.27
CA LYS A 588 -53.13 21.57 23.76
C LYS A 588 -54.32 21.37 22.82
N ARG A 589 -54.09 21.24 21.52
CA ARG A 589 -55.17 21.16 20.52
C ARG A 589 -55.69 19.74 20.33
N ASN A 590 -54.80 18.75 20.42
CA ASN A 590 -55.10 17.37 20.04
C ASN A 590 -55.09 16.36 21.19
N TRP A 591 -54.76 16.74 22.43
CA TRP A 591 -54.66 15.79 23.55
C TRP A 591 -55.90 14.89 23.73
N ARG A 592 -57.09 15.40 23.43
CA ARG A 592 -58.35 14.62 23.51
C ARG A 592 -58.38 13.42 22.56
N ASN A 593 -57.67 13.49 21.43
CA ASN A 593 -57.57 12.39 20.47
C ASN A 593 -56.63 11.29 20.97
N LEU A 594 -55.73 11.65 21.89
CA LEU A 594 -54.65 10.81 22.40
C LEU A 594 -54.95 10.19 23.76
N VAL A 595 -56.14 10.44 24.32
CA VAL A 595 -56.61 9.80 25.54
C VAL A 595 -57.91 9.06 25.27
N HIS A 596 -58.04 7.86 25.84
CA HIS A 596 -59.23 7.03 25.73
C HIS A 596 -59.70 6.62 27.12
N LYS A 597 -60.97 6.19 27.23
CA LYS A 597 -61.50 5.71 28.51
C LYS A 597 -60.75 4.47 28.95
N ALA A 598 -60.30 4.43 30.21
CA ALA A 598 -59.71 3.26 30.86
C ALA A 598 -60.62 2.02 30.72
N ASN A 599 -61.92 2.24 30.88
CA ASN A 599 -62.96 1.27 30.60
C ASN A 599 -63.90 1.81 29.51
N PRO A 600 -63.92 1.20 28.30
CA PRO A 600 -64.76 1.65 27.19
C PRO A 600 -66.27 1.71 27.52
N GLU A 601 -66.73 0.86 28.43
CA GLU A 601 -68.14 0.76 28.84
C GLU A 601 -68.49 1.70 30.02
N ASP A 602 -67.56 2.53 30.47
CA ASP A 602 -67.81 3.45 31.58
C ASP A 602 -68.81 4.56 31.19
N THR A 603 -69.87 4.67 31.97
CA THR A 603 -70.96 5.65 31.82
C THR A 603 -70.87 6.80 32.82
N ALA A 604 -69.81 6.89 33.63
CA ALA A 604 -69.58 8.02 34.53
C ALA A 604 -69.51 9.34 33.74
N GLU A 605 -69.97 10.45 34.37
CA GLU A 605 -69.88 11.79 33.77
C GLU A 605 -68.43 12.26 33.63
N ASP A 606 -67.54 11.79 34.51
CA ASP A 606 -66.11 12.09 34.51
C ASP A 606 -65.32 10.77 34.55
N PRO A 607 -65.19 10.06 33.41
CA PRO A 607 -64.54 8.76 33.36
C PRO A 607 -63.03 8.87 33.51
N GLU A 608 -62.40 7.81 33.98
CA GLU A 608 -60.95 7.66 33.96
C GLU A 608 -60.44 7.53 32.51
N MET A 609 -59.40 8.28 32.19
CA MET A 609 -58.80 8.40 30.87
C MET A 609 -57.34 7.98 30.91
N ILE A 610 -56.92 7.18 29.94
CA ILE A 610 -55.56 6.67 29.76
C ILE A 610 -55.02 7.18 28.42
N PRO A 611 -53.77 7.62 28.33
CA PRO A 611 -53.18 8.00 27.07
C PRO A 611 -52.86 6.79 26.18
N ASN A 612 -52.78 7.02 24.88
CA ASN A 612 -52.37 6.01 23.90
C ASN A 612 -50.86 5.69 24.00
N ASP A 613 -50.08 6.59 24.59
CA ASP A 613 -48.65 6.44 24.86
C ASP A 613 -48.35 6.90 26.30
N TRP A 614 -47.66 6.06 27.08
CA TRP A 614 -47.32 6.36 28.46
C TRP A 614 -46.26 7.47 28.61
N ALA A 615 -45.55 7.82 27.53
CA ALA A 615 -44.63 8.96 27.52
C ALA A 615 -45.34 10.33 27.61
N PHE A 616 -46.65 10.38 27.36
CA PHE A 616 -47.45 11.60 27.57
C PHE A 616 -47.77 11.87 29.06
N VAL A 617 -47.26 11.05 29.97
CA VAL A 617 -47.49 11.12 31.41
C VAL A 617 -46.18 11.31 32.13
N GLU A 618 -46.14 12.19 33.13
CA GLU A 618 -45.01 12.33 34.06
C GLU A 618 -45.02 11.14 35.05
N TRP A 619 -43.96 10.33 35.05
CA TRP A 619 -43.86 9.08 35.83
C TRP A 619 -43.66 9.30 37.34
N ASP A 620 -43.27 10.50 37.74
CA ASP A 620 -42.86 10.87 39.10
C ASP A 620 -43.98 11.49 39.95
N GLU A 621 -45.14 11.80 39.37
CA GLU A 621 -46.33 12.19 40.13
C GLU A 621 -47.13 10.95 40.58
N GLU A 622 -47.47 10.84 41.88
CA GLU A 622 -48.15 9.72 42.58
C GLU A 622 -49.57 9.33 42.06
N ARG A 623 -49.90 9.62 40.79
CA ARG A 623 -51.09 9.14 40.08
C ARG A 623 -50.67 8.66 38.69
N LEU A 624 -50.21 7.41 38.62
CA LEU A 624 -50.01 6.65 37.38
C LEU A 624 -51.09 7.00 36.36
N GLY A 625 -50.67 7.42 35.16
CA GLY A 625 -51.38 8.13 34.06
C GLY A 625 -52.81 7.76 33.70
N ILE A 626 -53.67 7.73 34.70
CA ILE A 626 -55.08 7.42 34.68
C ILE A 626 -55.71 8.58 35.46
N TRP A 627 -56.06 9.62 34.73
CA TRP A 627 -56.71 10.82 35.28
C TRP A 627 -58.13 10.87 34.78
N THR A 628 -59.02 11.49 35.55
CA THR A 628 -60.36 11.74 35.02
C THR A 628 -60.31 12.76 33.88
N LEU A 629 -61.34 12.81 33.04
CA LEU A 629 -61.42 13.78 31.95
C LEU A 629 -61.25 15.23 32.45
N SER A 630 -61.84 15.56 33.61
CA SER A 630 -61.72 16.90 34.21
C SER A 630 -60.31 17.22 34.74
N GLU A 631 -59.58 16.21 35.21
CA GLU A 631 -58.18 16.33 35.63
C GLU A 631 -57.27 16.61 34.43
N TRP A 632 -57.47 15.88 33.33
CA TRP A 632 -56.78 16.16 32.06
C TRP A 632 -57.06 17.58 31.54
N GLU A 633 -58.32 18.01 31.53
CA GLU A 633 -58.70 19.37 31.12
C GLU A 633 -57.98 20.43 31.96
N LYS A 634 -57.89 20.22 33.27
CA LYS A 634 -57.20 21.13 34.19
C LYS A 634 -55.69 21.15 33.97
N TYR A 635 -55.08 19.98 33.77
CA TYR A 635 -53.64 19.87 33.47
C TYR A 635 -53.31 20.60 32.18
N VAL A 636 -54.00 20.28 31.07
CA VAL A 636 -53.73 20.88 29.76
C VAL A 636 -54.01 22.39 29.75
N ALA A 637 -55.06 22.85 30.44
CA ALA A 637 -55.34 24.29 30.58
C ALA A 637 -54.24 25.05 31.33
N SER A 638 -53.48 24.37 32.21
CA SER A 638 -52.39 24.99 32.98
C SER A 638 -51.09 25.20 32.19
N LYS A 639 -50.91 24.48 31.09
CA LYS A 639 -49.71 24.54 30.25
C LYS A 639 -49.69 25.80 29.37
N PRO A 640 -48.55 26.23 28.80
CA PRO A 640 -48.50 27.34 27.83
C PRO A 640 -49.09 26.93 26.45
N ASP A 641 -49.32 27.89 25.55
CA ASP A 641 -49.99 27.64 24.26
C ASP A 641 -49.13 26.86 23.25
N ASP A 642 -47.81 26.96 23.39
CA ASP A 642 -46.79 26.24 22.63
C ASP A 642 -46.34 24.93 23.31
N TRP A 643 -47.05 24.50 24.37
CA TRP A 643 -46.74 23.24 25.04
C TRP A 643 -46.99 22.03 24.14
N PHE A 644 -46.02 21.13 24.14
CA PHE A 644 -46.13 19.82 23.53
C PHE A 644 -45.37 18.77 24.34
N VAL A 645 -45.71 17.49 24.10
CA VAL A 645 -44.98 16.31 24.59
C VAL A 645 -44.86 15.32 23.44
N VAL A 646 -43.70 14.72 23.25
CA VAL A 646 -43.44 13.71 22.21
C VAL A 646 -43.70 12.32 22.78
N GLY A 647 -44.38 11.47 22.02
CA GLY A 647 -44.63 10.08 22.41
C GLY A 647 -43.41 9.20 22.18
N HIS A 648 -43.16 8.21 23.04
CA HIS A 648 -42.00 7.30 22.90
C HIS A 648 -42.37 5.96 22.25
N ASN A 649 -43.52 5.39 22.63
CA ASN A 649 -43.97 4.08 22.17
C ASN A 649 -44.52 4.12 20.72
N ILE A 650 -45.19 5.20 20.32
CA ILE A 650 -45.78 5.29 18.98
C ILE A 650 -44.68 5.33 17.89
N PRO A 651 -43.65 6.21 17.97
CA PRO A 651 -42.52 6.18 17.03
C PRO A 651 -41.85 4.81 16.98
N GLU A 652 -41.55 4.20 18.14
CA GLU A 652 -40.91 2.88 18.21
C GLU A 652 -41.74 1.81 17.50
N SER A 653 -43.06 1.81 17.73
CA SER A 653 -43.99 0.88 17.07
C SER A 653 -43.98 1.06 15.55
N ILE A 654 -43.98 2.29 15.06
CA ILE A 654 -43.90 2.62 13.63
C ILE A 654 -42.58 2.09 13.05
N GLY A 655 -41.45 2.38 13.70
CA GLY A 655 -40.16 1.89 13.29
C GLY A 655 -40.06 0.37 13.29
N GLN A 656 -40.71 -0.32 14.23
CA GLN A 656 -40.66 -1.79 14.32
C GLN A 656 -41.60 -2.50 13.33
N SER A 657 -42.73 -1.90 12.96
CA SER A 657 -43.80 -2.61 12.26
C SER A 657 -44.20 -2.02 10.90
N GLU A 658 -44.03 -0.72 10.69
CA GLU A 658 -44.50 -0.01 9.49
C GLU A 658 -43.34 0.40 8.58
N GLU A 659 -42.35 1.12 9.11
CA GLU A 659 -41.18 1.57 8.35
C GLU A 659 -40.41 0.43 7.66
N PRO A 660 -40.14 -0.74 8.29
CA PRO A 660 -39.32 -1.78 7.66
C PRO A 660 -39.95 -2.30 6.36
N ALA A 661 -41.28 -2.36 6.30
CA ALA A 661 -42.00 -2.76 5.10
C ALA A 661 -41.88 -1.70 3.99
N LEU A 662 -41.90 -0.41 4.35
CA LEU A 662 -41.77 0.71 3.43
C LEU A 662 -40.32 0.90 2.94
N LEU A 663 -39.33 0.56 3.77
CA LEU A 663 -37.89 0.62 3.48
C LEU A 663 -37.39 -0.55 2.63
N LEU A 664 -38.17 -1.63 2.51
CA LEU A 664 -37.76 -2.84 1.80
C LEU A 664 -37.22 -2.61 0.38
N PRO A 665 -37.78 -1.70 -0.45
CA PRO A 665 -37.20 -1.38 -1.75
C PRO A 665 -35.77 -0.82 -1.68
N GLU A 666 -35.49 0.03 -0.70
CA GLU A 666 -34.15 0.64 -0.50
C GLU A 666 -33.16 -0.38 0.05
N MET A 667 -33.59 -1.25 0.97
CA MET A 667 -32.78 -2.39 1.44
C MET A 667 -32.40 -3.33 0.30
N LEU A 668 -33.34 -3.60 -0.63
CA LEU A 668 -33.08 -4.41 -1.82
C LEU A 668 -32.11 -3.73 -2.79
N GLU A 669 -32.26 -2.43 -2.99
CA GLU A 669 -31.36 -1.63 -3.82
C GLU A 669 -29.93 -1.65 -3.24
N TRP A 670 -29.81 -1.41 -1.93
CA TRP A 670 -28.55 -1.52 -1.19
C TRP A 670 -27.92 -2.91 -1.39
N HIS A 671 -28.69 -3.99 -1.19
CA HIS A 671 -28.18 -5.36 -1.31
C HIS A 671 -27.68 -5.67 -2.72
N GLN A 672 -28.38 -5.19 -3.75
CA GLN A 672 -27.97 -5.36 -5.15
C GLN A 672 -26.71 -4.57 -5.50
N ARG A 673 -26.54 -3.37 -4.94
CA ARG A 673 -25.30 -2.59 -5.11
C ARG A 673 -24.13 -3.33 -4.48
N HIS A 674 -24.29 -3.80 -3.25
CA HIS A 674 -23.24 -4.49 -2.51
C HIS A 674 -22.75 -5.77 -3.23
N LEU A 675 -23.65 -6.61 -3.73
CA LEU A 675 -23.28 -7.80 -4.51
C LEU A 675 -22.44 -7.48 -5.76
N LYS A 676 -22.74 -6.37 -6.45
CA LYS A 676 -21.98 -5.96 -7.64
C LYS A 676 -20.58 -5.48 -7.28
N THR A 677 -20.42 -4.76 -6.18
CA THR A 677 -19.13 -4.23 -5.72
C THR A 677 -18.19 -5.34 -5.26
N GLU A 678 -18.71 -6.39 -4.62
CA GLU A 678 -17.93 -7.56 -4.20
C GLU A 678 -17.64 -8.57 -5.33
N GLY A 679 -18.14 -8.33 -6.55
CA GLY A 679 -17.91 -9.21 -7.70
C GLY A 679 -18.64 -10.56 -7.62
N LEU A 680 -19.79 -10.61 -6.93
CA LEU A 680 -20.64 -11.80 -6.75
C LEU A 680 -21.83 -11.86 -7.72
#